data_AF-A0A0S8KI56-F1
#
_entry.id   AF-A0A0S8KI56-F1
#
_cell.length_a   1.000
_cell.length_b   1.000
_cell.length_c   1.000
_cell.angle_alpha   90.00
_cell.angle_beta   90.00
_cell.angle_gamma   90.00
#
_symmetry.space_group_name_H-M   'P 1'
#
loop_
_entity.id
_entity.type
_entity.pdbx_description
1 polymer ?
#
loop_
_entity_poly.entity_id
_entity_poly.type
_entity_poly.pdbx_seq_one_letter_code
_entity_poly.pdbx_strand_id
1 'polypeptide(L)'
;MTCTLTLVSHTHWDREWYQPFQEYRVRLIQLVDRLLDLLARDPRFRCFTLDGQTIILEDYLDVRPDAERRLKNLIQEGRLLVGPWYVLPDEFLISPEAMIRNLMLGDRTARRFGDKMAVGYVPDSFGHVSQLPQILRGFGMDTAVLWRGVGEAPNEFRWVAPDGSDVLVVYLRDGYCNAAHLPEGREAFAARLTAIAKTLATHTTTSHLLAMNGTDHLEAVAEIPQLIALADRCVPDLNVHHGSLPEFIAGIRAEEPDLEVRAGEMRSPQRAHLLPGVFSTRMWIKQRNHHCEMLLEKWAEPFSAVARAYGLRTPTGDLQALIWQAWRYLMQNQAHDSICGCGADVVHKEMDVRFDWVEQIGEEITRQSLAAIAEAVDTSSLTGSPLMVFNPTSYPRTDLVTVRVSLPMEVEAVEAVGPEGERQPCEITRREHFETEVVDLDAGRFLDAISWATWGTVDGQGVQAVETSLRGEMAVVDLVLSSLPPRVEVVEWGRSAIETLLADEGIRHWRLQLHRFVELDVRFVASGVPGHGYKTYALRPVLRSAESEVPAPLPCLENEYFLVEADPNSGLLTVIDKATGAVLPQLHRFVDGGDRGDEYNYCPPENDRLITAPGAHLCVRGFRSSPVRQTLEISQVYMVPAGLTGDRAYRSDELTPLPITSRVSLSPGVPRIDFVTTVQNCAKDHRLRVHFPVPIITDLSYAEGHFDVLARSLELPANTENWPEQPVATQHQRTFVDVNDGLIGLLVANRGLPEYEVISG
;
A
#
# COMPACT_ATOMS: atom_id res chain seq x y z
N MET A 1 -13.93 17.46 47.27
CA MET A 1 -13.29 18.40 46.35
C MET A 1 -14.25 18.59 45.19
N THR A 2 -14.49 19.81 44.75
CA THR A 2 -15.33 20.07 43.58
C THR A 2 -14.52 19.73 42.33
N CYS A 3 -15.00 18.80 41.51
CA CYS A 3 -14.35 18.45 40.24
C CYS A 3 -14.91 19.31 39.11
N THR A 4 -14.10 19.60 38.09
CA THR A 4 -14.55 20.28 36.87
C THR A 4 -14.81 19.25 35.79
N LEU A 5 -16.07 19.09 35.36
CA LEU A 5 -16.47 18.21 34.27
C LEU A 5 -16.58 19.01 32.97
N THR A 6 -15.65 18.78 32.04
CA THR A 6 -15.69 19.36 30.69
C THR A 6 -16.48 18.44 29.79
N LEU A 7 -17.65 18.91 29.33
CA LEU A 7 -18.46 18.20 28.34
C LEU A 7 -18.07 18.70 26.95
N VAL A 8 -17.55 17.82 26.11
CA VAL A 8 -17.11 18.12 24.73
C VAL A 8 -18.12 17.52 23.76
N SER A 9 -18.83 18.36 23.01
CA SER A 9 -19.70 17.90 21.93
C SER A 9 -18.90 17.59 20.68
N HIS A 10 -19.10 16.40 20.13
CA HIS A 10 -18.38 15.92 18.95
C HIS A 10 -19.24 14.95 18.13
N THR A 11 -18.73 14.56 16.96
CA THR A 11 -19.21 13.42 16.20
C THR A 11 -17.97 12.59 15.82
N HIS A 12 -18.10 11.26 15.83
CA HIS A 12 -17.14 10.40 15.15
C HIS A 12 -17.70 10.11 13.75
N TRP A 13 -16.95 10.40 12.69
CA TRP A 13 -17.48 10.39 11.34
C TRP A 13 -16.66 9.48 10.43
N ASP A 14 -17.02 8.21 10.42
CA ASP A 14 -16.50 7.27 9.43
C ASP A 14 -16.95 7.71 8.05
N ARG A 15 -15.96 7.93 7.18
CA ARG A 15 -16.19 8.48 5.84
C ARG A 15 -17.00 7.52 4.95
N GLU A 16 -16.81 6.23 5.17
CA GLU A 16 -17.44 5.11 4.48
C GLU A 16 -17.26 3.84 5.33
N TRP A 17 -18.32 3.04 5.50
CA TRP A 17 -18.27 1.88 6.40
C TRP A 17 -19.33 0.83 6.00
N TYR A 18 -20.37 0.62 6.83
CA TYR A 18 -21.52 -0.22 6.49
C TYR A 18 -22.44 0.41 5.44
N GLN A 19 -22.24 1.68 5.09
CA GLN A 19 -22.83 2.32 3.92
C GLN A 19 -21.77 2.93 2.99
N PRO A 20 -22.04 3.01 1.67
CA PRO A 20 -21.17 3.66 0.71
C PRO A 20 -20.97 5.16 0.97
N PHE A 21 -19.86 5.70 0.49
CA PHE A 21 -19.43 7.08 0.70
C PHE A 21 -20.52 8.10 0.40
N GLN A 22 -21.23 7.97 -0.73
CA GLN A 22 -22.25 8.96 -1.12
C GLN A 22 -23.47 8.97 -0.19
N GLU A 23 -23.85 7.84 0.41
CA GLU A 23 -24.95 7.80 1.39
C GLU A 23 -24.55 8.54 2.68
N TYR A 24 -23.35 8.27 3.18
CA TYR A 24 -22.80 9.02 4.32
C TYR A 24 -22.60 10.48 3.97
N ARG A 25 -22.11 10.83 2.79
CA ARG A 25 -21.97 12.23 2.38
C ARG A 25 -23.29 12.99 2.44
N VAL A 26 -24.41 12.41 2.02
CA VAL A 26 -25.73 13.05 2.15
C VAL A 26 -26.07 13.34 3.62
N ARG A 27 -25.78 12.40 4.53
CA ARG A 27 -25.96 12.60 5.98
C ARG A 27 -25.00 13.65 6.52
N LEU A 28 -23.75 13.66 6.06
CA LEU A 28 -22.76 14.66 6.43
C LEU A 28 -23.25 16.08 6.09
N ILE A 29 -23.80 16.28 4.89
CA ILE A 29 -24.36 17.57 4.51
C ILE A 29 -25.45 18.01 5.50
N GLN A 30 -26.37 17.10 5.86
CA GLN A 30 -27.44 17.41 6.80
C GLN A 30 -26.91 17.74 8.20
N LEU A 31 -25.94 16.97 8.69
CA LEU A 31 -25.31 17.18 10.00
C LEU A 31 -24.61 18.53 10.05
N VAL A 32 -23.78 18.83 9.05
CA VAL A 32 -23.01 20.08 9.01
C VAL A 32 -23.93 21.28 8.81
N ASP A 33 -24.94 21.21 7.93
CA ASP A 33 -25.93 22.29 7.76
C ASP A 33 -26.60 22.63 9.12
N ARG A 34 -27.08 21.62 9.85
CA ARG A 34 -27.71 21.79 11.18
C ARG A 34 -26.73 22.29 12.23
N LEU A 35 -25.50 21.79 12.24
CA LEU A 35 -24.45 22.22 13.16
C LEU A 35 -24.11 23.70 12.95
N LEU A 36 -23.92 24.11 11.70
CA LEU A 36 -23.63 25.50 11.39
C LEU A 36 -24.78 26.41 11.82
N ASP A 37 -26.04 25.99 11.62
CA ASP A 37 -27.25 26.71 12.07
C ASP A 37 -27.35 26.81 13.59
N LEU A 38 -27.03 25.72 14.30
CA LEU A 38 -26.94 25.70 15.75
C LEU A 38 -25.89 26.69 16.27
N LEU A 39 -24.67 26.63 15.73
CA LEU A 39 -23.60 27.54 16.13
C LEU A 39 -23.97 29.00 15.83
N ALA A 40 -24.62 29.29 14.70
CA ALA A 40 -25.04 30.65 14.38
C ALA A 40 -26.16 31.18 15.31
N ARG A 41 -27.12 30.33 15.69
CA ARG A 41 -28.33 30.77 16.43
C ARG A 41 -28.17 30.79 17.95
N ASP A 42 -27.33 29.91 18.53
CA ASP A 42 -27.17 29.81 19.98
C ASP A 42 -25.71 30.04 20.41
N PRO A 43 -25.36 31.25 20.90
CA PRO A 43 -24.01 31.54 21.37
C PRO A 43 -23.62 30.77 22.65
N ARG A 44 -24.58 30.15 23.36
CA ARG A 44 -24.30 29.31 24.53
C ARG A 44 -23.79 27.93 24.13
N PHE A 45 -24.08 27.49 22.90
CA PHE A 45 -23.41 26.33 22.32
C PHE A 45 -22.00 26.76 21.89
N ARG A 46 -21.04 26.64 22.82
CA ARG A 46 -19.71 27.25 22.74
C ARG A 46 -18.91 26.74 21.53
N CYS A 47 -18.74 25.43 21.43
CA CYS A 47 -17.88 24.82 20.41
C CYS A 47 -18.34 23.41 20.02
N PHE A 48 -17.79 22.89 18.92
CA PHE A 48 -17.99 21.51 18.48
C PHE A 48 -16.69 20.95 17.89
N THR A 49 -16.32 19.72 18.25
CA THR A 49 -15.17 19.02 17.65
C THR A 49 -15.64 18.19 16.45
N LEU A 50 -15.17 18.56 15.25
CA LEU A 50 -15.49 17.86 14.01
C LEU A 50 -14.46 16.75 13.75
N ASP A 51 -14.48 15.75 14.64
CA ASP A 51 -13.77 14.46 14.58
C ASP A 51 -12.25 14.46 14.37
N GLY A 52 -11.59 15.61 14.39
CA GLY A 52 -10.15 15.67 14.25
C GLY A 52 -9.60 15.44 12.84
N GLN A 53 -10.47 15.37 11.83
CA GLN A 53 -10.13 15.17 10.41
C GLN A 53 -10.63 16.34 9.54
N THR A 54 -9.81 16.80 8.60
CA THR A 54 -10.11 17.96 7.76
C THR A 54 -10.77 17.62 6.43
N ILE A 55 -10.72 16.36 5.99
CA ILE A 55 -11.37 15.90 4.75
C ILE A 55 -12.89 16.17 4.75
N ILE A 56 -13.52 16.15 5.93
CA ILE A 56 -14.94 16.49 6.11
C ILE A 56 -15.26 17.87 5.51
N LEU A 57 -14.33 18.83 5.60
CA LEU A 57 -14.50 20.16 5.03
C LEU A 57 -14.55 20.12 3.50
N GLU A 58 -13.71 19.30 2.87
CA GLU A 58 -13.67 19.13 1.42
C GLU A 58 -14.93 18.39 0.94
N ASP A 59 -15.27 17.27 1.58
CA ASP A 59 -16.45 16.46 1.24
C ASP A 59 -17.76 17.29 1.32
N TYR A 60 -17.86 18.18 2.31
CA TYR A 60 -18.97 19.11 2.47
C TYR A 60 -18.95 20.25 1.44
N LEU A 61 -17.81 20.92 1.24
CA LEU A 61 -17.71 22.10 0.36
C LEU A 61 -17.83 21.78 -1.13
N ASP A 62 -17.50 20.56 -1.53
CA ASP A 62 -17.77 20.09 -2.88
C ASP A 62 -19.29 20.07 -3.20
N VAL A 63 -20.16 20.01 -2.19
CA VAL A 63 -21.64 20.10 -2.33
C VAL A 63 -22.18 21.47 -1.93
N ARG A 64 -21.55 22.13 -0.96
CA ARG A 64 -21.95 23.42 -0.36
C ARG A 64 -20.83 24.46 -0.45
N PRO A 65 -20.35 24.83 -1.65
CA PRO A 65 -19.18 25.72 -1.78
C PRO A 65 -19.41 27.12 -1.19
N ASP A 66 -20.66 27.57 -1.14
CA ASP A 66 -21.11 28.84 -0.57
C ASP A 66 -20.97 28.92 0.97
N ALA A 67 -20.83 27.78 1.65
CA ALA A 67 -20.66 27.72 3.10
C ALA A 67 -19.20 27.98 3.57
N GLU A 68 -18.22 28.08 2.66
CA GLU A 68 -16.80 28.23 2.99
C GLU A 68 -16.53 29.40 3.95
N ARG A 69 -17.12 30.57 3.69
CA ARG A 69 -16.94 31.75 4.56
C ARG A 69 -17.47 31.52 5.96
N ARG A 70 -18.58 30.77 6.10
CA ARG A 70 -19.21 30.48 7.40
C ARG A 70 -18.35 29.51 8.20
N LEU A 71 -17.85 28.45 7.57
CA LEU A 71 -16.90 27.51 8.18
C LEU A 71 -15.64 28.25 8.65
N LYS A 72 -15.06 29.06 7.77
CA LYS A 72 -13.87 29.87 8.06
C LYS A 72 -14.04 30.72 9.32
N ASN A 73 -15.14 31.47 9.42
CA ASN A 73 -15.40 32.31 10.59
C ASN A 73 -15.53 31.48 11.87
N LEU A 74 -16.30 30.40 11.85
CA LEU A 74 -16.52 29.56 13.05
C LEU A 74 -15.25 28.85 13.52
N ILE A 75 -14.38 28.44 12.59
CA ILE A 75 -13.07 27.85 12.90
C ILE A 75 -12.15 28.90 13.53
N GLN A 76 -12.08 30.10 12.96
CA GLN A 76 -11.27 31.20 13.50
C GLN A 76 -11.75 31.71 14.86
N GLU A 77 -13.05 31.65 15.12
CA GLU A 77 -13.66 31.96 16.42
C GLU A 77 -13.45 30.85 17.46
N GLY A 78 -12.87 29.71 17.09
CA GLY A 78 -12.70 28.54 17.98
C GLY A 78 -14.00 27.81 18.30
N ARG A 79 -15.08 28.07 17.54
CA ARG A 79 -16.40 27.47 17.74
C ARG A 79 -16.58 26.16 16.97
N LEU A 80 -15.76 25.92 15.95
CA LEU A 80 -15.67 24.65 15.24
C LEU A 80 -14.21 24.20 15.22
N LEU A 81 -13.89 23.09 15.87
CA LEU A 81 -12.54 22.54 15.92
C LEU A 81 -12.38 21.48 14.83
N VAL A 82 -11.29 21.55 14.07
CA VAL A 82 -11.01 20.68 12.92
C VAL A 82 -9.55 20.22 12.93
N GLY A 83 -9.25 19.11 12.26
CA GLY A 83 -7.90 18.55 12.22
C GLY A 83 -7.42 18.02 13.58
N PRO A 84 -6.17 17.53 13.69
CA PRO A 84 -5.03 17.88 12.85
C PRO A 84 -4.86 17.00 11.61
N TRP A 85 -5.60 15.90 11.52
CA TRP A 85 -5.44 14.92 10.46
C TRP A 85 -6.19 15.33 9.19
N TYR A 86 -5.81 14.77 8.04
CA TYR A 86 -6.64 14.83 6.85
C TYR A 86 -7.77 13.81 6.93
N VAL A 87 -7.43 12.53 7.17
CA VAL A 87 -8.36 11.42 7.52
C VAL A 87 -7.93 10.79 8.85
N LEU A 88 -8.78 10.02 9.52
CA LEU A 88 -8.38 9.19 10.66
C LEU A 88 -7.99 7.77 10.19
N PRO A 89 -6.69 7.42 10.15
CA PRO A 89 -6.25 6.17 9.56
C PRO A 89 -6.15 5.02 10.57
N ASP A 90 -6.05 3.78 10.07
CA ASP A 90 -5.42 2.72 10.84
C ASP A 90 -3.90 2.92 10.80
N GLU A 91 -3.28 3.10 11.96
CA GLU A 91 -1.87 3.47 12.06
C GLU A 91 -0.92 2.36 11.60
N PHE A 92 -1.33 1.10 11.70
CA PHE A 92 -0.47 -0.02 11.36
C PHE A 92 -0.49 -0.30 9.84
N LEU A 93 -1.66 -0.19 9.21
CA LEU A 93 -1.87 -0.58 7.81
C LEU A 93 -1.41 0.45 6.76
N ILE A 94 -0.90 1.60 7.18
CA ILE A 94 -0.35 2.63 6.29
C ILE A 94 1.16 2.79 6.45
N SER A 95 1.80 3.48 5.51
CA SER A 95 3.22 3.80 5.63
C SER A 95 3.51 4.92 6.61
N PRO A 96 4.76 4.95 7.14
CA PRO A 96 5.20 6.06 7.97
C PRO A 96 5.18 7.39 7.22
N GLU A 97 5.54 7.38 5.94
CA GLU A 97 5.42 8.56 5.09
C GLU A 97 3.95 8.97 4.89
N ALA A 98 3.03 8.03 4.66
CA ALA A 98 1.60 8.32 4.54
C ALA A 98 1.04 8.96 5.81
N MET A 99 1.46 8.50 7.00
CA MET A 99 1.08 9.13 8.26
C MET A 99 1.59 10.57 8.37
N ILE A 100 2.84 10.83 7.95
CA ILE A 100 3.38 12.19 7.84
C ILE A 100 2.57 13.01 6.82
N ARG A 101 2.22 12.44 5.66
CA ARG A 101 1.46 13.14 4.61
C ARG A 101 0.05 13.46 5.05
N ASN A 102 -0.57 12.60 5.85
CA ASN A 102 -1.87 12.81 6.45
C ASN A 102 -1.88 14.05 7.35
N LEU A 103 -0.90 14.19 8.24
CA LEU A 103 -0.76 15.39 9.07
C LEU A 103 -0.35 16.63 8.28
N MET A 104 0.51 16.50 7.27
CA MET A 104 0.88 17.62 6.39
C MET A 104 -0.32 18.15 5.59
N LEU A 105 -1.13 17.24 5.05
CA LEU A 105 -2.32 17.61 4.30
C LEU A 105 -3.39 18.17 5.23
N GLY A 106 -3.58 17.57 6.41
CA GLY A 106 -4.49 18.09 7.42
C GLY A 106 -4.15 19.52 7.84
N ASP A 107 -2.87 19.78 8.10
CA ASP A 107 -2.36 21.12 8.39
C ASP A 107 -2.59 22.10 7.21
N ARG A 108 -2.32 21.66 5.97
CA ARG A 108 -2.55 22.49 4.78
C ARG A 108 -4.03 22.82 4.58
N THR A 109 -4.91 21.84 4.73
CA THR A 109 -6.35 22.01 4.57
C THR A 109 -6.90 22.91 5.68
N ALA A 110 -6.49 22.71 6.94
CA ALA A 110 -6.88 23.56 8.06
C ALA A 110 -6.52 25.04 7.83
N ARG A 111 -5.27 25.34 7.39
CA ARG A 111 -4.78 26.71 7.15
C ARG A 111 -5.61 27.55 6.16
N ARG A 112 -6.40 26.92 5.28
CA ARG A 112 -7.35 27.63 4.41
C ARG A 112 -8.45 28.34 5.22
N PHE A 113 -8.82 27.74 6.35
CA PHE A 113 -9.90 28.18 7.23
C PHE A 113 -9.36 28.86 8.50
N GLY A 114 -8.43 28.26 9.21
CA GLY A 114 -7.87 28.79 10.45
C GLY A 114 -6.84 27.84 11.06
N ASP A 115 -6.68 27.89 12.37
CA ASP A 115 -5.78 26.97 13.08
C ASP A 115 -6.43 25.59 13.23
N LYS A 116 -5.61 24.55 13.10
CA LYS A 116 -6.03 23.18 13.44
C LYS A 116 -6.14 23.01 14.96
N MET A 117 -6.95 22.06 15.40
CA MET A 117 -6.90 21.59 16.79
C MET A 117 -5.53 20.95 17.05
N ALA A 118 -4.74 21.54 17.93
CA ALA A 118 -3.39 21.09 18.28
C ALA A 118 -3.39 19.88 19.24
N VAL A 119 -4.17 18.85 18.92
CA VAL A 119 -4.35 17.63 19.71
C VAL A 119 -4.30 16.44 18.76
N GLY A 120 -3.42 15.46 19.02
CA GLY A 120 -3.42 14.19 18.31
C GLY A 120 -4.68 13.38 18.66
N TYR A 121 -5.78 13.65 17.99
CA TYR A 121 -7.07 13.02 18.23
C TYR A 121 -7.18 11.76 17.38
N VAL A 122 -7.10 10.59 18.01
CA VAL A 122 -7.16 9.26 17.38
C VAL A 122 -8.12 8.37 18.21
N PRO A 123 -9.42 8.69 18.19
CA PRO A 123 -10.38 8.11 19.12
C PRO A 123 -10.67 6.63 18.85
N ASP A 124 -10.47 6.14 17.63
CA ASP A 124 -10.89 4.79 17.22
C ASP A 124 -9.84 3.98 16.44
N SER A 125 -8.55 4.39 16.47
CA SER A 125 -7.49 3.57 15.87
C SER A 125 -7.34 2.23 16.59
N PHE A 126 -7.09 1.15 15.85
CA PHE A 126 -7.03 -0.22 16.37
C PHE A 126 -5.67 -0.57 17.01
N GLY A 127 -5.31 0.26 17.99
CA GLY A 127 -3.98 0.31 18.61
C GLY A 127 -3.12 1.42 18.00
N HIS A 128 -1.97 1.68 18.62
CA HIS A 128 -1.13 2.81 18.26
C HIS A 128 0.35 2.47 18.16
N VAL A 129 1.03 3.05 17.17
CA VAL A 129 2.46 2.82 16.90
C VAL A 129 3.33 3.50 17.97
N SER A 130 4.46 2.87 18.33
CA SER A 130 5.38 3.39 19.37
C SER A 130 5.90 4.80 19.11
N GLN A 131 5.96 5.20 17.83
CA GLN A 131 6.54 6.45 17.36
C GLN A 131 5.54 7.61 17.24
N LEU A 132 4.25 7.37 17.55
CA LEU A 132 3.25 8.43 17.49
C LEU A 132 3.62 9.67 18.34
N PRO A 133 4.20 9.55 19.56
CA PRO A 133 4.67 10.73 20.31
C PRO A 133 5.69 11.58 19.54
N GLN A 134 6.70 10.95 18.92
CA GLN A 134 7.69 11.65 18.10
C GLN A 134 7.04 12.35 16.91
N ILE A 135 6.14 11.65 16.22
CA ILE A 135 5.44 12.17 15.04
C ILE A 135 4.59 13.38 15.43
N LEU A 136 3.76 13.27 16.47
CA LEU A 136 2.92 14.38 16.94
C LEU A 136 3.77 15.62 17.32
N ARG A 137 4.90 15.42 18.00
CA ARG A 137 5.85 16.49 18.33
C ARG A 137 6.40 17.19 17.10
N GLY A 138 6.70 16.43 16.04
CA GLY A 138 7.11 16.98 14.74
C GLY A 138 6.09 17.93 14.10
N PHE A 139 4.81 17.81 14.46
CA PHE A 139 3.72 18.68 14.00
C PHE A 139 3.27 19.73 15.03
N GLY A 140 4.07 19.93 16.08
CA GLY A 140 3.81 20.91 17.14
C GLY A 140 2.72 20.49 18.12
N MET A 141 2.43 19.19 18.22
CA MET A 141 1.46 18.62 19.15
C MET A 141 2.16 17.82 20.23
N ASP A 142 1.81 18.08 21.48
CA ASP A 142 2.40 17.47 22.67
C ASP A 142 1.34 16.70 23.48
N THR A 143 0.18 16.44 22.89
CA THR A 143 -0.91 15.68 23.51
C THR A 143 -1.57 14.74 22.51
N ALA A 144 -1.90 13.54 22.96
CA ALA A 144 -2.72 12.56 22.25
C ALA A 144 -3.99 12.28 23.05
N VAL A 145 -5.13 12.17 22.36
CA VAL A 145 -6.41 11.73 22.93
C VAL A 145 -6.77 10.44 22.21
N LEU A 146 -6.85 9.33 22.95
CA LEU A 146 -7.01 7.99 22.39
C LEU A 146 -7.86 7.10 23.29
N TRP A 147 -8.43 6.04 22.70
CA TRP A 147 -9.25 5.07 23.42
C TRP A 147 -8.62 3.68 23.47
N ARG A 148 -8.18 3.13 22.36
CA ARG A 148 -7.81 1.70 22.31
C ARG A 148 -6.34 1.48 22.68
N GLY A 149 -6.00 0.24 23.05
CA GLY A 149 -4.60 -0.19 23.16
C GLY A 149 -3.87 0.08 24.47
N VAL A 150 -4.44 0.82 25.44
CA VAL A 150 -3.70 1.18 26.68
C VAL A 150 -3.74 0.08 27.76
N GLY A 151 -4.90 -0.55 27.94
CA GLY A 151 -5.17 -1.45 29.07
C GLY A 151 -5.43 -0.70 30.38
N GLU A 152 -5.03 -1.27 31.50
CA GLU A 152 -5.18 -0.63 32.82
C GLU A 152 -4.15 0.50 33.00
N ALA A 153 -4.63 1.74 33.02
CA ALA A 153 -3.86 2.97 33.26
C ALA A 153 -4.74 4.05 33.91
N PRO A 154 -4.15 5.11 34.51
CA PRO A 154 -4.85 6.35 34.77
C PRO A 154 -5.38 6.99 33.48
N ASN A 155 -6.36 7.89 33.60
CA ASN A 155 -6.92 8.62 32.46
C ASN A 155 -5.94 9.62 31.86
N GLU A 156 -4.90 10.00 32.59
CA GLU A 156 -3.81 10.84 32.10
C GLU A 156 -2.46 10.18 32.42
N PHE A 157 -1.61 10.06 31.41
CA PHE A 157 -0.27 9.52 31.57
C PHE A 157 0.67 10.11 30.51
N ARG A 158 1.98 9.91 30.68
CA ARG A 158 3.00 10.34 29.70
C ARG A 158 3.42 9.17 28.84
N TRP A 159 3.31 9.31 27.52
CA TRP A 159 3.73 8.29 26.56
C TRP A 159 5.02 8.70 25.86
N VAL A 160 6.05 7.87 25.97
CA VAL A 160 7.40 8.10 25.47
C VAL A 160 7.68 7.21 24.27
N ALA A 161 8.10 7.83 23.16
CA ALA A 161 8.58 7.17 21.96
C ALA A 161 10.02 6.66 22.13
N PRO A 162 10.47 5.71 21.28
CA PRO A 162 11.83 5.17 21.33
C PRO A 162 12.96 6.21 21.27
N ASP A 163 12.74 7.36 20.63
CA ASP A 163 13.72 8.45 20.55
C ASP A 163 13.78 9.33 21.82
N GLY A 164 12.89 9.08 22.78
CA GLY A 164 12.73 9.86 24.01
C GLY A 164 11.76 11.03 23.90
N SER A 165 11.18 11.30 22.73
CA SER A 165 10.07 12.25 22.59
C SER A 165 8.86 11.75 23.37
N ASP A 166 8.14 12.62 24.05
CA ASP A 166 6.96 12.22 24.84
C ASP A 166 5.74 13.09 24.57
N VAL A 167 4.55 12.58 24.83
CA VAL A 167 3.31 13.36 24.82
C VAL A 167 2.48 13.07 26.07
N LEU A 168 1.67 14.05 26.49
CA LEU A 168 0.58 13.81 27.42
C LEU A 168 -0.49 12.96 26.71
N VAL A 169 -0.92 11.87 27.30
CA VAL A 169 -2.06 11.09 26.83
C VAL A 169 -3.27 11.42 27.69
N VAL A 170 -4.38 11.73 27.03
CA VAL A 170 -5.73 11.70 27.61
C VAL A 170 -6.40 10.42 27.13
N TYR A 171 -6.52 9.46 28.04
CA TYR A 171 -7.09 8.15 27.78
C TYR A 171 -8.60 8.18 28.00
N LEU A 172 -9.33 7.93 26.92
CA LEU A 172 -10.78 7.75 26.91
C LEU A 172 -11.14 6.36 27.44
N ARG A 173 -10.84 6.06 28.70
CA ARG A 173 -11.03 4.73 29.33
C ARG A 173 -12.42 4.12 29.16
N ASP A 174 -13.45 4.96 29.11
CA ASP A 174 -14.86 4.56 28.95
C ASP A 174 -15.39 4.84 27.53
N GLY A 175 -14.48 4.99 26.55
CA GLY A 175 -14.79 5.30 25.15
C GLY A 175 -15.05 6.77 24.87
N TYR A 176 -15.00 7.13 23.59
CA TYR A 176 -15.38 8.48 23.12
C TYR A 176 -16.90 8.73 23.17
N CYS A 177 -17.69 7.72 23.54
CA CYS A 177 -19.13 7.80 23.71
C CYS A 177 -19.58 7.80 25.18
N ASN A 178 -18.66 8.01 26.14
CA ASN A 178 -18.95 7.94 27.57
C ASN A 178 -20.07 8.91 28.03
N ALA A 179 -20.31 10.00 27.30
CA ALA A 179 -21.40 10.93 27.49
C ALA A 179 -22.30 11.08 26.25
N ALA A 180 -22.39 10.06 25.39
CA ALA A 180 -23.37 10.01 24.32
C ALA A 180 -24.80 9.87 24.88
N HIS A 181 -25.80 10.27 24.08
CA HIS A 181 -27.23 10.13 24.39
C HIS A 181 -27.64 10.56 25.81
N LEU A 182 -27.13 11.70 26.28
CA LEU A 182 -27.49 12.22 27.59
C LEU A 182 -29.01 12.43 27.69
N PRO A 183 -29.64 12.01 28.80
CA PRO A 183 -31.09 12.05 28.91
C PRO A 183 -31.61 13.47 28.99
N GLU A 184 -32.80 13.68 28.44
CA GLU A 184 -33.53 14.92 28.64
C GLU A 184 -34.05 15.02 30.09
N GLY A 185 -34.26 16.26 30.54
CA GLY A 185 -34.82 16.53 31.86
C GLY A 185 -33.78 16.63 32.96
N ARG A 186 -33.97 17.62 33.84
CA ARG A 186 -33.01 18.06 34.86
C ARG A 186 -32.47 16.93 35.74
N GLU A 187 -33.35 16.10 36.30
CA GLU A 187 -32.96 15.09 37.30
C GLU A 187 -32.24 13.89 36.68
N ALA A 188 -32.73 13.41 35.53
CA ALA A 188 -32.07 12.32 34.80
C ALA A 188 -30.71 12.75 34.26
N PHE A 189 -30.60 13.96 33.71
CA PHE A 189 -29.33 14.52 33.23
C PHE A 189 -28.31 14.67 34.38
N ALA A 190 -28.72 15.27 35.50
CA ALA A 190 -27.87 15.40 36.68
C ALA A 190 -27.40 14.05 37.23
N ALA A 191 -28.28 13.05 37.29
CA ALA A 191 -27.94 11.69 37.72
C ALA A 191 -26.91 11.05 36.78
N ARG A 192 -27.09 11.20 35.46
CA ARG A 192 -26.14 10.68 34.46
C ARG A 192 -24.77 11.34 34.56
N LEU A 193 -24.70 12.67 34.70
CA LEU A 193 -23.44 13.38 34.90
C LEU A 193 -22.71 12.96 36.18
N THR A 194 -23.46 12.80 37.28
CA THR A 194 -22.90 12.29 38.55
C THR A 194 -22.33 10.89 38.38
N ALA A 195 -23.01 10.01 37.65
CA ALA A 195 -22.53 8.66 37.38
C ALA A 195 -21.25 8.65 36.53
N ILE A 196 -21.20 9.45 35.47
CA ILE A 196 -20.00 9.63 34.63
C ILE A 196 -18.84 10.14 35.50
N ALA A 197 -19.08 11.21 36.26
CA ALA A 197 -18.03 11.82 37.08
C ALA A 197 -17.50 10.85 38.14
N LYS A 198 -18.38 10.04 38.76
CA LYS A 198 -17.97 9.03 39.74
C LYS A 198 -17.04 7.97 39.13
N THR A 199 -17.33 7.50 37.92
CA THR A 199 -16.47 6.52 37.23
C THR A 199 -15.14 7.13 36.82
N LEU A 200 -15.14 8.35 36.27
CA LEU A 200 -13.91 9.01 35.81
C LEU A 200 -13.00 9.42 36.98
N ALA A 201 -13.59 9.88 38.09
CA ALA A 201 -12.86 10.34 39.26
C ALA A 201 -12.01 9.26 39.94
N THR A 202 -12.25 7.98 39.69
CA THR A 202 -11.42 6.89 40.25
C THR A 202 -10.14 6.62 39.46
N HIS A 203 -10.00 7.21 38.27
CA HIS A 203 -8.89 6.93 37.37
C HIS A 203 -8.15 8.18 36.89
N THR A 204 -8.69 9.39 37.09
CA THR A 204 -7.98 10.64 36.79
C THR A 204 -6.91 10.96 37.84
N THR A 205 -5.91 11.70 37.41
CA THR A 205 -4.80 12.24 38.19
C THR A 205 -5.06 13.68 38.66
N THR A 206 -6.15 14.32 38.20
CA THR A 206 -6.46 15.74 38.44
C THR A 206 -7.89 15.96 38.93
N SER A 207 -8.27 17.21 39.24
CA SER A 207 -9.68 17.57 39.50
C SER A 207 -10.51 17.75 38.23
N HIS A 208 -9.93 17.54 37.04
CA HIS A 208 -10.57 17.70 35.74
C HIS A 208 -11.08 16.35 35.20
N LEU A 209 -12.34 16.32 34.78
CA LEU A 209 -13.01 15.15 34.21
C LEU A 209 -13.47 15.45 32.79
N LEU A 210 -13.39 14.45 31.89
CA LEU A 210 -13.75 14.58 30.48
C LEU A 210 -14.98 13.74 30.12
N ALA A 211 -16.05 14.42 29.70
CA ALA A 211 -17.26 13.80 29.16
C ALA A 211 -17.36 14.08 27.65
N MET A 212 -17.26 13.03 26.84
CA MET A 212 -17.34 13.08 25.39
C MET A 212 -18.79 12.86 24.95
N ASN A 213 -19.46 13.95 24.55
CA ASN A 213 -20.84 13.97 24.09
C ASN A 213 -20.90 13.82 22.57
N GLY A 214 -20.71 12.59 22.11
CA GLY A 214 -20.68 12.21 20.71
C GLY A 214 -20.53 10.71 20.57
N THR A 215 -20.87 10.18 19.40
CA THR A 215 -20.58 8.80 18.97
C THR A 215 -20.68 8.79 17.44
N ASP A 216 -20.52 7.62 16.83
CA ASP A 216 -20.61 7.39 15.38
C ASP A 216 -21.82 8.08 14.77
N HIS A 217 -21.54 8.98 13.84
CA HIS A 217 -22.49 9.75 13.04
C HIS A 217 -23.54 10.53 13.86
N LEU A 218 -23.29 10.79 15.15
CA LEU A 218 -24.23 11.49 16.02
C LEU A 218 -24.24 13.00 15.73
N GLU A 219 -25.43 13.57 15.57
CA GLU A 219 -25.63 15.01 15.42
C GLU A 219 -25.45 15.77 16.75
N ALA A 220 -25.10 17.06 16.66
CA ALA A 220 -24.98 17.92 17.84
C ALA A 220 -26.31 18.05 18.59
N VAL A 221 -26.29 17.83 19.91
CA VAL A 221 -27.46 17.96 20.79
C VAL A 221 -27.63 19.41 21.20
N ALA A 222 -28.62 20.10 20.61
CA ALA A 222 -28.81 21.55 20.76
C ALA A 222 -29.12 22.00 22.19
N GLU A 223 -29.69 21.11 23.00
CA GLU A 223 -30.19 21.36 24.35
C GLU A 223 -29.10 21.34 25.43
N ILE A 224 -27.87 20.93 25.09
CA ILE A 224 -26.76 20.76 26.05
C ILE A 224 -26.54 22.01 26.93
N PRO A 225 -26.45 23.24 26.41
CA PRO A 225 -26.26 24.42 27.24
C PRO A 225 -27.39 24.64 28.26
N GLN A 226 -28.64 24.38 27.84
CA GLN A 226 -29.83 24.48 28.69
C GLN A 226 -29.84 23.40 29.76
N LEU A 227 -29.49 22.16 29.40
CA LEU A 227 -29.45 21.02 30.31
C LEU A 227 -28.36 21.20 31.38
N ILE A 228 -27.17 21.69 31.01
CA ILE A 228 -26.11 22.05 31.97
C ILE A 228 -26.62 23.11 32.95
N ALA A 229 -27.22 24.20 32.46
CA ALA A 229 -27.74 25.27 33.31
C ALA A 229 -28.88 24.81 34.25
N LEU A 230 -29.69 23.84 33.82
CA LEU A 230 -30.74 23.25 34.65
C LEU A 230 -30.17 22.33 35.73
N ALA A 231 -29.14 21.56 35.40
CA ALA A 231 -28.56 20.54 36.26
C ALA A 231 -27.57 21.07 37.29
N ASP A 232 -26.99 22.26 37.09
CA ASP A 232 -26.03 22.91 38.00
C ASP A 232 -26.45 22.88 39.48
N ARG A 233 -27.75 23.06 39.76
CA ARG A 233 -28.30 23.03 41.14
C ARG A 233 -28.48 21.61 41.72
N CYS A 234 -28.37 20.59 40.90
CA CYS A 234 -28.56 19.18 41.26
C CYS A 234 -27.23 18.42 41.39
N VAL A 235 -26.10 19.00 40.96
CA VAL A 235 -24.76 18.40 41.07
C VAL A 235 -23.79 19.33 41.81
N PRO A 236 -24.02 19.64 43.11
CA PRO A 236 -23.28 20.68 43.83
C PRO A 236 -21.76 20.42 43.96
N ASP A 237 -21.33 19.16 43.80
CA ASP A 237 -19.93 18.75 43.85
C ASP A 237 -19.23 18.76 42.46
N LEU A 238 -19.95 19.11 41.39
CA LEU A 238 -19.43 19.18 40.02
C LEU A 238 -19.60 20.57 39.42
N ASN A 239 -18.50 21.14 38.93
CA ASN A 239 -18.50 22.29 38.05
C ASN A 239 -18.60 21.81 36.60
N VAL A 240 -19.82 21.77 36.05
CA VAL A 240 -20.08 21.26 34.69
C VAL A 240 -20.10 22.41 33.70
N HIS A 241 -19.35 22.29 32.61
CA HIS A 241 -19.42 23.25 31.51
C HIS A 241 -19.27 22.57 30.14
N HIS A 242 -19.85 23.20 29.13
CA HIS A 242 -19.61 22.84 27.73
C HIS A 242 -18.28 23.44 27.30
N GLY A 243 -17.34 22.64 26.81
CA GLY A 243 -15.98 23.10 26.50
C GLY A 243 -15.34 22.29 25.38
N SER A 244 -14.04 22.48 25.20
CA SER A 244 -13.25 21.84 24.15
C SER A 244 -12.14 20.95 24.72
N LEU A 245 -11.59 20.06 23.88
CA LEU A 245 -10.42 19.25 24.26
C LEU A 245 -9.22 20.12 24.67
N PRO A 246 -8.84 21.18 23.93
CA PRO A 246 -7.78 22.10 24.37
C PRO A 246 -8.03 22.73 25.75
N GLU A 247 -9.28 23.12 26.06
CA GLU A 247 -9.64 23.66 27.38
C GLU A 247 -9.45 22.62 28.50
N PHE A 248 -9.89 21.38 28.28
CA PHE A 248 -9.70 20.29 29.22
C PHE A 248 -8.20 20.00 29.47
N ILE A 249 -7.41 19.92 28.40
CA ILE A 249 -5.97 19.67 28.45
C ILE A 249 -5.23 20.79 29.19
N ALA A 250 -5.63 22.05 28.97
CA ALA A 250 -5.08 23.19 29.71
C ALA A 250 -5.35 23.10 31.22
N GLY A 251 -6.52 22.59 31.60
CA GLY A 251 -6.86 22.30 32.99
C GLY A 251 -5.92 21.29 33.63
N ILE A 252 -5.70 20.14 32.97
CA ILE A 252 -4.76 19.11 33.45
C ILE A 252 -3.36 19.71 33.67
N ARG A 253 -2.86 20.47 32.70
CA ARG A 253 -1.51 21.07 32.77
C ARG A 253 -1.37 22.05 33.92
N ALA A 254 -2.42 22.80 34.25
CA ALA A 254 -2.39 23.79 35.32
C ALA A 254 -2.24 23.16 36.71
N GLU A 255 -2.60 21.88 36.88
CA GLU A 255 -2.44 21.15 38.14
C GLU A 255 -1.07 20.47 38.29
N GLU A 256 -0.28 20.38 37.20
CA GLU A 256 1.03 19.71 37.17
C GLU A 256 1.02 18.32 37.86
N PRO A 257 0.13 17.39 37.45
CA PRO A 257 0.03 16.09 38.09
C PRO A 257 1.30 15.26 37.91
N ASP A 258 1.53 14.34 38.84
CA ASP A 258 2.52 13.27 38.65
C ASP A 258 1.94 12.21 37.70
N LEU A 259 2.55 12.09 36.52
CA LEU A 259 2.04 11.26 35.43
C LEU A 259 2.84 9.96 35.32
N GLU A 260 2.13 8.84 35.30
CA GLU A 260 2.71 7.53 34.98
C GLU A 260 3.39 7.59 33.60
N VAL A 261 4.59 7.00 33.48
CA VAL A 261 5.33 6.93 32.23
C VAL A 261 5.10 5.59 31.56
N ARG A 262 4.70 5.61 30.29
CA ARG A 262 4.55 4.43 29.43
C ARG A 262 5.37 4.59 28.16
N ALA A 263 5.83 3.48 27.60
CA ALA A 263 6.63 3.46 26.38
C ALA A 263 6.23 2.28 25.49
N GLY A 264 6.57 2.37 24.20
CA GLY A 264 6.27 1.33 23.21
C GLY A 264 4.90 1.48 22.56
N GLU A 265 4.46 0.44 21.84
CA GLU A 265 3.15 0.40 21.18
C GLU A 265 2.00 0.34 22.22
N MET A 266 0.87 0.95 21.90
CA MET A 266 -0.37 0.80 22.69
C MET A 266 -1.26 -0.25 22.02
N ARG A 267 -1.14 -1.51 22.45
CA ARG A 267 -1.80 -2.68 21.83
C ARG A 267 -2.36 -3.67 22.85
N SER A 268 -2.85 -3.17 23.98
CA SER A 268 -3.57 -3.98 24.97
C SER A 268 -5.07 -4.08 24.66
N PRO A 269 -5.64 -5.28 24.45
CA PRO A 269 -7.07 -5.49 24.27
C PRO A 269 -7.87 -5.53 25.59
N GLN A 270 -7.21 -5.28 26.73
CA GLN A 270 -7.79 -5.43 28.07
C GLN A 270 -9.04 -4.58 28.32
N ARG A 271 -9.17 -3.44 27.64
CA ARG A 271 -10.24 -2.46 27.87
C ARG A 271 -11.10 -2.14 26.65
N ALA A 272 -10.59 -2.41 25.46
CA ALA A 272 -11.29 -2.20 24.20
C ALA A 272 -10.78 -3.22 23.18
N HIS A 273 -11.64 -3.60 22.24
CA HIS A 273 -11.25 -4.48 21.14
C HIS A 273 -10.15 -3.83 20.28
N LEU A 274 -9.17 -4.62 19.83
CA LEU A 274 -8.14 -4.21 18.88
C LEU A 274 -8.34 -4.79 17.49
N LEU A 275 -9.27 -5.72 17.31
CA LEU A 275 -9.73 -6.14 15.99
C LEU A 275 -8.57 -6.61 15.06
N PRO A 276 -7.61 -7.43 15.54
CA PRO A 276 -6.39 -7.76 14.78
C PRO A 276 -6.61 -8.54 13.47
N GLY A 277 -7.82 -9.06 13.23
CA GLY A 277 -8.17 -9.70 11.95
C GLY A 277 -8.17 -8.74 10.76
N VAL A 278 -8.27 -7.42 11.00
CA VAL A 278 -8.21 -6.41 9.93
C VAL A 278 -6.90 -6.44 9.14
N PHE A 279 -5.83 -7.02 9.70
CA PHE A 279 -4.54 -7.16 9.02
C PHE A 279 -4.58 -8.11 7.82
N SER A 280 -5.47 -9.11 7.83
CA SER A 280 -5.61 -10.07 6.73
C SER A 280 -6.93 -9.98 5.96
N THR A 281 -7.90 -9.21 6.45
CA THR A 281 -9.15 -8.92 5.75
C THR A 281 -8.91 -8.24 4.40
N ARG A 282 -9.52 -8.78 3.35
CA ARG A 282 -9.47 -8.26 1.96
C ARG A 282 -8.04 -7.92 1.53
N MET A 283 -7.14 -8.90 1.62
CA MET A 283 -5.69 -8.76 1.39
C MET A 283 -5.29 -7.92 0.15
N TRP A 284 -6.08 -7.96 -0.92
CA TRP A 284 -5.83 -7.15 -2.12
C TRP A 284 -5.76 -5.64 -1.83
N ILE A 285 -6.51 -5.12 -0.85
CA ILE A 285 -6.48 -3.72 -0.41
C ILE A 285 -5.08 -3.37 0.11
N LYS A 286 -4.52 -4.22 0.98
CA LYS A 286 -3.21 -4.03 1.59
C LYS A 286 -2.09 -4.11 0.55
N GLN A 287 -2.23 -5.03 -0.42
CA GLN A 287 -1.31 -5.17 -1.54
C GLN A 287 -1.32 -3.93 -2.46
N ARG A 288 -2.50 -3.41 -2.81
CA ARG A 288 -2.64 -2.18 -3.63
C ARG A 288 -2.16 -0.95 -2.86
N ASN A 289 -2.47 -0.83 -1.58
CA ASN A 289 -1.98 0.27 -0.73
C ASN A 289 -0.44 0.26 -0.68
N HIS A 290 0.19 -0.88 -0.38
CA HIS A 290 1.64 -1.01 -0.39
C HIS A 290 2.25 -0.66 -1.75
N HIS A 291 1.63 -1.08 -2.86
CA HIS A 291 2.10 -0.71 -4.20
C HIS A 291 2.07 0.80 -4.43
N CYS A 292 0.94 1.45 -4.11
CA CYS A 292 0.76 2.89 -4.24
C CYS A 292 1.74 3.69 -3.36
N GLU A 293 1.91 3.29 -2.10
CA GLU A 293 2.90 3.88 -1.18
C GLU A 293 4.31 3.79 -1.76
N MET A 294 4.72 2.61 -2.23
CA MET A 294 6.04 2.41 -2.82
C MET A 294 6.22 3.22 -4.12
N LEU A 295 5.18 3.34 -4.94
CA LEU A 295 5.19 4.15 -6.16
C LEU A 295 5.39 5.63 -5.84
N LEU A 296 4.65 6.18 -4.88
CA LEU A 296 4.77 7.59 -4.52
C LEU A 296 6.09 7.89 -3.79
N GLU A 297 6.40 7.11 -2.76
CA GLU A 297 7.52 7.37 -1.85
C GLU A 297 8.89 7.06 -2.46
N LYS A 298 8.99 6.02 -3.28
CA LYS A 298 10.28 5.53 -3.78
C LYS A 298 10.54 5.90 -5.23
N TRP A 299 9.51 6.21 -6.01
CA TRP A 299 9.65 6.51 -7.43
C TRP A 299 9.20 7.93 -7.79
N ALA A 300 7.93 8.25 -7.64
CA ALA A 300 7.36 9.49 -8.14
C ALA A 300 8.01 10.72 -7.47
N GLU A 301 8.13 10.73 -6.14
CA GLU A 301 8.70 11.86 -5.42
C GLU A 301 10.21 12.00 -5.54
N PRO A 302 11.03 10.96 -5.28
CA PRO A 302 12.47 11.13 -5.32
C PRO A 302 12.95 11.58 -6.72
N PHE A 303 12.46 10.96 -7.79
CA PHE A 303 12.92 11.28 -9.13
C PHE A 303 12.34 12.59 -9.67
N SER A 304 11.11 12.97 -9.30
CA SER A 304 10.60 14.32 -9.64
C SER A 304 11.36 15.41 -8.90
N ALA A 305 11.76 15.16 -7.64
CA ALA A 305 12.61 16.08 -6.87
C ALA A 305 14.00 16.21 -7.50
N VAL A 306 14.62 15.12 -7.93
CA VAL A 306 15.90 15.13 -8.66
C VAL A 306 15.76 15.92 -9.96
N ALA A 307 14.75 15.61 -10.79
CA ALA A 307 14.53 16.32 -12.06
C ALA A 307 14.37 17.84 -11.82
N ARG A 308 13.58 18.24 -10.82
CA ARG A 308 13.39 19.64 -10.43
C ARG A 308 14.69 20.28 -9.93
N ALA A 309 15.47 19.59 -9.10
CA ALA A 309 16.72 20.13 -8.52
C ALA A 309 17.76 20.45 -9.60
N TYR A 310 17.80 19.67 -10.69
CA TYR A 310 18.67 19.91 -11.84
C TYR A 310 18.05 20.84 -12.89
N GLY A 311 16.85 21.39 -12.65
CA GLY A 311 16.15 22.27 -13.59
C GLY A 311 15.72 21.56 -14.88
N LEU A 312 15.56 20.23 -14.83
CA LEU A 312 15.14 19.43 -15.97
C LEU A 312 13.66 19.68 -16.25
N ARG A 313 13.30 19.76 -17.53
CA ARG A 313 11.93 20.03 -17.95
C ARG A 313 11.22 18.71 -18.19
N THR A 314 10.16 18.47 -17.42
CA THR A 314 9.18 17.43 -17.73
C THR A 314 8.12 18.00 -18.68
N PRO A 315 7.44 17.17 -19.48
CA PRO A 315 6.35 17.62 -20.36
C PRO A 315 5.26 18.42 -19.65
N THR A 316 4.93 18.06 -18.41
CA THR A 316 3.86 18.72 -17.63
C THR A 316 4.36 19.92 -16.81
N GLY A 317 5.67 20.12 -16.70
CA GLY A 317 6.24 21.17 -15.85
C GLY A 317 6.24 20.79 -14.37
N ASP A 318 5.71 21.65 -13.50
CA ASP A 318 5.72 21.38 -12.05
C ASP A 318 4.74 20.25 -11.68
N LEU A 319 5.29 19.10 -11.30
CA LEU A 319 4.53 17.89 -10.94
C LEU A 319 4.02 17.91 -9.49
N GLN A 320 4.40 18.91 -8.67
CA GLN A 320 4.11 18.90 -7.23
C GLN A 320 2.61 18.85 -6.92
N ALA A 321 1.77 19.54 -7.70
CA ALA A 321 0.32 19.52 -7.49
C ALA A 321 -0.29 18.13 -7.77
N LEU A 322 0.21 17.42 -8.78
CA LEU A 322 -0.23 16.07 -9.13
C LEU A 322 0.21 15.05 -8.07
N ILE A 323 1.41 15.20 -7.52
CA ILE A 323 1.89 14.38 -6.39
C ILE A 323 0.93 14.50 -5.20
N TRP A 324 0.57 15.73 -4.82
CA TRP A 324 -0.40 15.94 -3.74
C TRP A 324 -1.80 15.43 -4.08
N GLN A 325 -2.18 15.43 -5.36
CA GLN A 325 -3.45 14.85 -5.79
C GLN A 325 -3.45 13.32 -5.65
N ALA A 326 -2.37 12.64 -6.02
CA ALA A 326 -2.22 11.20 -5.80
C ALA A 326 -2.27 10.87 -4.31
N TRP A 327 -1.54 11.61 -3.47
CA TRP A 327 -1.59 11.45 -2.01
C TRP A 327 -3.01 11.63 -1.44
N ARG A 328 -3.79 12.60 -1.94
CA ARG A 328 -5.20 12.76 -1.53
C ARG A 328 -6.03 11.52 -1.84
N TYR A 329 -5.93 10.98 -3.06
CA TYR A 329 -6.67 9.78 -3.45
C TYR A 329 -6.23 8.56 -2.63
N LEU A 330 -4.94 8.40 -2.39
CA LEU A 330 -4.43 7.33 -1.54
C LEU A 330 -4.97 7.45 -0.12
N MET A 331 -4.89 8.64 0.49
CA MET A 331 -5.38 8.85 1.85
C MET A 331 -6.89 8.66 2.01
N GLN A 332 -7.68 8.92 0.96
CA GLN A 332 -9.11 8.60 0.99
C GLN A 332 -9.35 7.10 1.21
N ASN A 333 -8.47 6.22 0.72
CA ASN A 333 -8.49 4.78 0.97
C ASN A 333 -7.88 4.38 2.33
N GLN A 334 -7.30 5.33 3.06
CA GLN A 334 -6.54 5.07 4.29
C GLN A 334 -7.29 5.43 5.56
N ALA A 335 -8.54 5.93 5.48
CA ALA A 335 -9.41 5.96 6.65
C ALA A 335 -9.54 4.53 7.23
N HIS A 336 -9.58 4.40 8.55
CA HIS A 336 -9.44 3.10 9.22
C HIS A 336 -10.42 2.05 8.67
N ASP A 337 -11.72 2.34 8.58
CA ASP A 337 -12.71 1.40 8.03
C ASP A 337 -12.49 1.01 6.55
N SER A 338 -11.88 1.90 5.77
CA SER A 338 -11.50 1.64 4.37
C SER A 338 -10.31 0.68 4.30
N ILE A 339 -9.16 1.06 4.87
CA ILE A 339 -7.92 0.28 4.76
C ILE A 339 -8.00 -1.05 5.51
N CYS A 340 -8.71 -1.09 6.64
CA CYS A 340 -8.99 -2.31 7.40
C CYS A 340 -9.84 -3.30 6.60
N GLY A 341 -10.59 -2.83 5.60
CA GLY A 341 -11.41 -3.70 4.76
C GLY A 341 -12.69 -4.16 5.45
N CYS A 342 -13.16 -3.46 6.48
CA CYS A 342 -14.25 -3.84 7.37
C CYS A 342 -15.59 -3.11 7.10
N GLY A 343 -15.71 -2.54 5.90
CA GLY A 343 -16.95 -1.96 5.36
C GLY A 343 -17.64 -2.84 4.31
N ALA A 344 -18.79 -2.37 3.82
CA ALA A 344 -19.57 -3.06 2.80
C ALA A 344 -18.80 -3.21 1.46
N ASP A 345 -19.12 -4.25 0.68
CA ASP A 345 -18.45 -4.52 -0.61
C ASP A 345 -18.41 -3.32 -1.57
N VAL A 346 -19.44 -2.48 -1.57
CA VAL A 346 -19.52 -1.29 -2.43
C VAL A 346 -18.46 -0.24 -2.07
N VAL A 347 -18.14 -0.09 -0.78
CA VAL A 347 -17.07 0.82 -0.31
C VAL A 347 -15.75 0.40 -0.94
N HIS A 348 -15.43 -0.90 -0.86
CA HIS A 348 -14.16 -1.41 -1.36
C HIS A 348 -14.07 -1.40 -2.89
N LYS A 349 -15.21 -1.48 -3.61
CA LYS A 349 -15.22 -1.23 -5.06
C LYS A 349 -14.90 0.22 -5.41
N GLU A 350 -15.32 1.18 -4.59
CA GLU A 350 -14.98 2.60 -4.77
C GLU A 350 -13.51 2.89 -4.43
N MET A 351 -12.89 2.09 -3.56
CA MET A 351 -11.45 2.18 -3.28
C MET A 351 -10.59 1.76 -4.48
N ASP A 352 -11.04 0.77 -5.26
CA ASP A 352 -10.34 0.25 -6.44
C ASP A 352 -10.05 1.38 -7.45
N VAL A 353 -11.06 2.22 -7.71
CA VAL A 353 -10.95 3.39 -8.59
C VAL A 353 -9.96 4.43 -8.05
N ARG A 354 -9.95 4.65 -6.73
CA ARG A 354 -9.00 5.58 -6.10
C ARG A 354 -7.57 5.08 -6.21
N PHE A 355 -7.33 3.77 -6.03
CA PHE A 355 -6.01 3.19 -6.28
C PHE A 355 -5.60 3.32 -7.75
N ASP A 356 -6.50 3.07 -8.70
CA ASP A 356 -6.21 3.25 -10.14
C ASP A 356 -5.75 4.68 -10.45
N TRP A 357 -6.39 5.69 -9.85
CA TRP A 357 -6.00 7.09 -10.03
C TRP A 357 -4.62 7.40 -9.42
N VAL A 358 -4.30 6.80 -8.27
CA VAL A 358 -2.96 6.94 -7.66
C VAL A 358 -1.89 6.35 -8.56
N GLU A 359 -2.13 5.14 -9.07
CA GLU A 359 -1.21 4.44 -9.97
C GLU A 359 -1.00 5.22 -11.27
N GLN A 360 -2.07 5.63 -11.94
CA GLN A 360 -1.99 6.41 -13.19
C GLN A 360 -1.19 7.72 -13.01
N ILE A 361 -1.43 8.45 -11.93
CA ILE A 361 -0.71 9.70 -11.66
C ILE A 361 0.75 9.40 -11.29
N GLY A 362 0.99 8.44 -10.40
CA GLY A 362 2.33 8.11 -9.90
C GLY A 362 3.24 7.53 -10.97
N GLU A 363 2.72 6.65 -11.83
CA GLU A 363 3.44 6.06 -12.96
C GLU A 363 3.81 7.13 -13.98
N GLU A 364 2.89 8.03 -14.31
CA GLU A 364 3.15 9.09 -15.29
C GLU A 364 4.16 10.12 -14.77
N ILE A 365 4.07 10.51 -13.50
CA ILE A 365 5.08 11.36 -12.83
C ILE A 365 6.45 10.68 -12.86
N THR A 366 6.50 9.40 -12.50
CA THR A 366 7.74 8.61 -12.53
C THR A 366 8.30 8.57 -13.94
N ARG A 367 7.50 8.21 -14.93
CA ARG A 367 7.91 8.11 -16.34
C ARG A 367 8.47 9.43 -16.85
N GLN A 368 7.76 10.55 -16.64
CA GLN A 368 8.23 11.87 -17.07
C GLN A 368 9.52 12.29 -16.38
N SER A 369 9.66 11.99 -15.08
CA SER A 369 10.85 12.34 -14.31
C SER A 369 12.06 11.52 -14.75
N LEU A 370 11.91 10.20 -14.88
CA LEU A 370 12.97 9.31 -15.34
C LEU A 370 13.38 9.62 -16.78
N ALA A 371 12.43 9.93 -17.67
CA ALA A 371 12.72 10.34 -19.04
C ALA A 371 13.51 11.66 -19.09
N ALA A 372 13.08 12.68 -18.33
CA ALA A 372 13.79 13.95 -18.26
C ALA A 372 15.24 13.78 -17.75
N ILE A 373 15.45 12.89 -16.77
CA ILE A 373 16.79 12.56 -16.28
C ILE A 373 17.57 11.82 -17.37
N ALA A 374 16.99 10.80 -18.01
CA ALA A 374 17.65 10.02 -19.06
C ALA A 374 18.08 10.88 -20.27
N GLU A 375 17.24 11.81 -20.71
CA GLU A 375 17.55 12.73 -21.81
C GLU A 375 18.71 13.69 -21.50
N ALA A 376 18.97 13.96 -20.21
CA ALA A 376 20.06 14.82 -19.77
C ALA A 376 21.42 14.09 -19.67
N VAL A 377 21.44 12.76 -19.78
CA VAL A 377 22.66 11.95 -19.64
C VAL A 377 23.33 11.74 -21.00
N ASP A 378 24.62 12.04 -21.09
CA ASP A 378 25.42 11.77 -22.29
C ASP A 378 25.70 10.27 -22.43
N THR A 379 25.01 9.62 -23.37
CA THR A 379 25.20 8.22 -23.72
C THR A 379 25.97 8.02 -25.02
N SER A 380 26.58 9.07 -25.59
CA SER A 380 27.23 9.02 -26.91
C SER A 380 28.45 8.09 -26.97
N SER A 381 29.08 7.82 -25.83
CA SER A 381 30.20 6.88 -25.69
C SER A 381 29.77 5.41 -25.70
N LEU A 382 28.47 5.13 -25.53
CA LEU A 382 27.94 3.77 -25.50
C LEU A 382 27.70 3.26 -26.93
N THR A 383 28.26 2.10 -27.26
CA THR A 383 27.94 1.40 -28.51
C THR A 383 26.77 0.44 -28.27
N GLY A 384 25.69 0.51 -29.05
CA GLY A 384 24.47 -0.28 -28.84
C GLY A 384 23.29 0.58 -28.38
N SER A 385 22.20 -0.05 -27.94
CA SER A 385 21.04 0.67 -27.43
C SER A 385 21.28 1.09 -25.96
N PRO A 386 21.34 2.38 -25.63
CA PRO A 386 21.57 2.80 -24.26
C PRO A 386 20.37 2.45 -23.37
N LEU A 387 20.68 1.99 -22.17
CA LEU A 387 19.74 1.64 -21.11
C LEU A 387 20.17 2.35 -19.84
N MET A 388 19.20 2.85 -19.08
CA MET A 388 19.48 3.45 -17.77
C MET A 388 18.69 2.72 -16.71
N VAL A 389 19.41 2.19 -15.73
CA VAL A 389 18.82 1.48 -14.58
C VAL A 389 18.86 2.42 -13.39
N PHE A 390 17.69 2.76 -12.87
CA PHE A 390 17.54 3.62 -11.70
C PHE A 390 17.35 2.79 -10.44
N ASN A 391 17.81 3.32 -9.31
CA ASN A 391 17.63 2.71 -8.01
C ASN A 391 16.77 3.61 -7.10
N PRO A 392 15.56 3.17 -6.73
CA PRO A 392 14.63 3.95 -5.92
C PRO A 392 14.95 3.90 -4.40
N THR A 393 15.99 3.16 -3.98
CA THR A 393 16.39 3.08 -2.56
C THR A 393 17.53 4.06 -2.24
N SER A 394 17.76 4.35 -0.96
CA SER A 394 18.81 5.28 -0.51
C SER A 394 20.23 4.70 -0.47
N TYR A 395 20.40 3.43 -0.82
CA TYR A 395 21.66 2.69 -0.72
C TYR A 395 21.98 1.97 -2.03
N PRO A 396 23.27 1.69 -2.33
CA PRO A 396 23.64 0.93 -3.53
C PRO A 396 22.94 -0.43 -3.57
N ARG A 397 22.46 -0.81 -4.76
CA ARG A 397 21.67 -2.03 -4.94
C ARG A 397 22.19 -2.85 -6.12
N THR A 398 22.37 -4.14 -5.88
CA THR A 398 22.52 -5.15 -6.93
C THR A 398 21.21 -5.92 -7.04
N ASP A 399 20.59 -5.92 -8.21
CA ASP A 399 19.33 -6.64 -8.39
C ASP A 399 19.05 -7.05 -9.83
N LEU A 400 18.14 -8.01 -9.99
CA LEU A 400 17.60 -8.40 -11.27
C LEU A 400 16.67 -7.31 -11.81
N VAL A 401 16.93 -6.87 -13.03
CA VAL A 401 16.07 -5.91 -13.74
C VAL A 401 15.47 -6.56 -14.97
N THR A 402 14.25 -6.17 -15.33
CA THR A 402 13.62 -6.51 -16.61
C THR A 402 13.41 -5.22 -17.38
N VAL A 403 13.90 -5.15 -18.61
CA VAL A 403 13.72 -4.01 -19.50
C VAL A 403 12.99 -4.45 -20.76
N ARG A 404 11.99 -3.68 -21.18
CA ARG A 404 11.37 -3.85 -22.49
C ARG A 404 12.13 -3.01 -23.51
N VAL A 405 12.57 -3.64 -24.58
CA VAL A 405 13.33 -2.98 -25.65
C VAL A 405 12.75 -3.34 -27.01
N SER A 406 12.56 -2.34 -27.85
CA SER A 406 12.18 -2.54 -29.25
C SER A 406 13.45 -2.55 -30.10
N LEU A 407 13.69 -3.64 -30.81
CA LEU A 407 14.83 -3.79 -31.69
C LEU A 407 14.39 -3.77 -33.17
N PRO A 408 15.19 -3.14 -34.04
CA PRO A 408 14.90 -3.05 -35.47
C PRO A 408 15.04 -4.38 -36.21
N MET A 409 15.55 -5.42 -35.54
CA MET A 409 15.78 -6.73 -36.10
C MET A 409 15.66 -7.78 -35.01
N GLU A 410 15.36 -9.00 -35.42
CA GLU A 410 15.40 -10.14 -34.53
C GLU A 410 16.83 -10.45 -34.08
N VAL A 411 16.97 -10.84 -32.81
CA VAL A 411 18.26 -11.19 -32.21
C VAL A 411 18.10 -12.47 -31.37
N GLU A 412 19.05 -13.40 -31.55
CA GLU A 412 19.05 -14.66 -30.80
C GLU A 412 19.44 -14.43 -29.33
N ALA A 413 20.41 -13.55 -29.11
CA ALA A 413 20.93 -13.20 -27.80
C ALA A 413 21.31 -11.73 -27.74
N VAL A 414 21.27 -11.19 -26.51
CA VAL A 414 21.70 -9.84 -26.19
C VAL A 414 22.66 -9.89 -24.99
N GLU A 415 23.59 -8.95 -24.93
CA GLU A 415 24.41 -8.68 -23.75
C GLU A 415 24.18 -7.23 -23.29
N ALA A 416 24.23 -7.01 -21.98
CA ALA A 416 24.22 -5.66 -21.39
C ALA A 416 25.65 -5.31 -20.98
N VAL A 417 26.20 -4.25 -21.55
CA VAL A 417 27.57 -3.79 -21.26
C VAL A 417 27.52 -2.54 -20.40
N GLY A 418 28.12 -2.59 -19.21
CA GLY A 418 28.17 -1.44 -18.31
C GLY A 418 29.21 -0.39 -18.73
N PRO A 419 29.33 0.71 -17.96
CA PRO A 419 30.14 1.87 -18.33
C PRO A 419 31.65 1.60 -18.29
N GLU A 420 32.10 0.59 -17.54
CA GLU A 420 33.51 0.17 -17.47
C GLU A 420 33.83 -0.95 -18.48
N GLY A 421 32.87 -1.29 -19.35
CA GLY A 421 32.97 -2.39 -20.31
C GLY A 421 32.67 -3.76 -19.72
N GLU A 422 32.18 -3.83 -18.49
CA GLU A 422 31.77 -5.07 -17.85
C GLU A 422 30.55 -5.67 -18.57
N ARG A 423 30.64 -6.94 -18.94
CA ARG A 423 29.58 -7.64 -19.68
C ARG A 423 28.70 -8.39 -18.69
N GLN A 424 27.40 -8.10 -18.73
CA GLN A 424 26.38 -8.82 -17.97
C GLN A 424 25.67 -9.79 -18.91
N PRO A 425 25.57 -11.08 -18.54
CA PRO A 425 24.74 -12.01 -19.28
C PRO A 425 23.27 -11.56 -19.21
N CYS A 426 22.50 -11.87 -20.24
CA CYS A 426 21.09 -11.54 -20.30
C CYS A 426 20.23 -12.76 -20.63
N GLU A 427 18.97 -12.70 -20.21
CA GLU A 427 17.92 -13.66 -20.56
C GLU A 427 16.81 -12.92 -21.30
N ILE A 428 16.41 -13.42 -22.48
CA ILE A 428 15.24 -12.91 -23.19
C ILE A 428 14.02 -13.71 -22.74
N THR A 429 13.05 -13.04 -22.14
CA THR A 429 11.94 -13.67 -21.39
C THR A 429 10.61 -13.54 -22.08
N ARG A 430 10.49 -12.56 -22.96
CA ARG A 430 9.36 -12.37 -23.88
C ARG A 430 9.91 -11.89 -25.21
N ARG A 431 9.30 -12.37 -26.29
CA ARG A 431 9.47 -11.86 -27.65
C ARG A 431 8.08 -11.58 -28.21
N GLU A 432 7.86 -10.38 -28.69
CA GLU A 432 6.61 -10.00 -29.35
C GLU A 432 6.94 -9.33 -30.69
N HIS A 433 6.32 -9.84 -31.74
CA HIS A 433 6.49 -9.36 -33.10
C HIS A 433 5.31 -8.46 -33.43
N PHE A 434 5.58 -7.27 -33.98
CA PHE A 434 4.55 -6.31 -34.35
C PHE A 434 4.66 -6.00 -35.83
N GLU A 435 3.76 -6.50 -36.69
CA GLU A 435 3.77 -6.14 -38.11
C GLU A 435 2.31 -6.07 -38.60
N THR A 436 1.80 -5.05 -39.28
CA THR A 436 1.84 -4.94 -40.75
C THR A 436 0.87 -3.81 -41.16
N GLU A 437 1.27 -2.87 -42.01
CA GLU A 437 0.33 -1.98 -42.72
C GLU A 437 -0.03 -2.56 -44.09
N VAL A 438 -1.23 -2.28 -44.63
CA VAL A 438 -1.71 -2.76 -45.94
C VAL A 438 -2.46 -1.64 -46.65
N VAL A 439 -2.06 -1.30 -47.87
CA VAL A 439 -2.61 -0.21 -48.67
C VAL A 439 -3.01 -0.73 -50.03
N ASP A 440 -4.27 -0.60 -50.46
CA ASP A 440 -4.70 -0.87 -51.84
C ASP A 440 -4.70 0.42 -52.69
N LEU A 441 -4.22 0.31 -53.94
CA LEU A 441 -3.86 1.40 -54.84
C LEU A 441 -4.32 1.09 -56.28
N ASP A 442 -4.50 2.12 -57.10
CA ASP A 442 -4.62 1.99 -58.55
C ASP A 442 -3.27 2.33 -59.24
N ALA A 443 -3.17 2.12 -60.56
CA ALA A 443 -1.89 2.19 -61.27
C ALA A 443 -1.19 3.56 -61.17
N GLY A 444 -1.95 4.67 -61.15
CA GLY A 444 -1.40 6.01 -60.99
C GLY A 444 -0.87 6.27 -59.57
N ARG A 445 -1.55 5.76 -58.53
CA ARG A 445 -1.17 5.97 -57.12
C ARG A 445 -0.10 5.00 -56.61
N PHE A 446 0.05 3.83 -57.23
CA PHE A 446 1.13 2.88 -56.90
C PHE A 446 2.50 3.38 -57.37
N LEU A 447 2.56 3.95 -58.58
CA LEU A 447 3.77 4.56 -59.13
C LEU A 447 4.35 5.67 -58.25
N ASP A 448 3.47 6.37 -57.52
CA ASP A 448 3.88 7.38 -56.55
C ASP A 448 4.36 6.76 -55.22
N ALA A 449 3.73 5.66 -54.79
CA ALA A 449 4.03 4.97 -53.52
C ALA A 449 5.35 4.18 -53.52
N ILE A 450 5.93 3.88 -54.69
CA ILE A 450 7.20 3.12 -54.84
C ILE A 450 8.45 3.98 -54.91
N SER A 451 8.35 5.28 -54.63
CA SER A 451 9.50 6.20 -54.65
C SER A 451 10.68 5.74 -53.78
N TRP A 452 10.40 4.95 -52.75
CA TRP A 452 11.39 4.30 -51.90
C TRP A 452 12.44 3.48 -52.68
N ALA A 453 12.12 2.97 -53.87
CA ALA A 453 13.04 2.22 -54.74
C ALA A 453 14.19 3.07 -55.31
N THR A 454 14.06 4.39 -55.24
CA THR A 454 15.07 5.35 -55.73
C THR A 454 16.00 5.83 -54.60
N TRP A 455 15.55 5.74 -53.35
CA TRP A 455 16.24 6.33 -52.19
C TRP A 455 16.56 5.32 -51.08
N GLY A 456 15.93 4.16 -51.14
CA GLY A 456 16.16 3.04 -50.26
C GLY A 456 15.33 2.98 -49.01
N THR A 457 14.26 3.75 -48.94
CA THR A 457 13.61 4.03 -47.67
C THR A 457 12.11 4.15 -47.85
N VAL A 458 11.32 3.43 -47.05
CA VAL A 458 9.85 3.53 -47.07
C VAL A 458 9.39 4.10 -45.75
N ASP A 459 8.67 5.21 -45.84
CA ASP A 459 8.35 6.10 -44.71
C ASP A 459 9.58 6.31 -43.80
N GLY A 460 10.71 6.60 -44.43
CA GLY A 460 11.98 6.94 -43.78
C GLY A 460 12.69 5.78 -43.08
N GLN A 461 12.12 4.59 -43.09
CA GLN A 461 12.82 3.43 -42.57
C GLN A 461 13.69 2.87 -43.66
N GLY A 462 14.97 2.72 -43.32
CA GLY A 462 15.91 2.04 -44.18
C GLY A 462 15.27 0.73 -44.53
N VAL A 463 15.09 0.55 -45.84
CA VAL A 463 14.63 -0.71 -46.34
C VAL A 463 15.69 -1.70 -45.95
N GLN A 464 15.32 -2.50 -44.96
CA GLN A 464 16.14 -3.60 -44.49
C GLN A 464 15.77 -4.87 -45.25
N ALA A 465 14.53 -4.97 -45.81
CA ALA A 465 14.08 -5.97 -46.78
C ALA A 465 12.87 -5.49 -47.64
N VAL A 466 12.64 -6.12 -48.80
CA VAL A 466 11.58 -5.82 -49.81
C VAL A 466 11.04 -7.14 -50.43
N GLU A 467 9.75 -7.29 -50.77
CA GLU A 467 9.12 -8.42 -51.53
C GLU A 467 7.92 -8.01 -52.44
N THR A 468 7.50 -8.79 -53.47
CA THR A 468 6.39 -8.46 -54.44
C THR A 468 5.57 -9.68 -54.98
N SER A 469 4.24 -9.59 -55.31
CA SER A 469 3.38 -10.72 -55.82
C SER A 469 2.10 -10.35 -56.67
N LEU A 470 1.41 -11.31 -57.36
CA LEU A 470 0.29 -11.10 -58.35
C LEU A 470 -0.99 -11.97 -58.11
N ARG A 471 -2.21 -11.41 -58.24
CA ARG A 471 -3.52 -12.10 -58.05
C ARG A 471 -4.65 -11.57 -58.95
N GLY A 472 -5.11 -12.36 -59.93
CA GLY A 472 -6.22 -11.97 -60.82
C GLY A 472 -5.86 -10.72 -61.62
N GLU A 473 -6.56 -9.61 -61.39
CA GLU A 473 -6.21 -8.29 -61.98
C GLU A 473 -5.46 -7.35 -60.97
N MET A 474 -4.85 -7.86 -59.87
CA MET A 474 -4.19 -7.07 -58.79
C MET A 474 -2.71 -7.47 -58.48
N ALA A 475 -1.84 -6.53 -58.09
CA ALA A 475 -0.43 -6.76 -57.64
C ALA A 475 -0.16 -6.28 -56.18
N VAL A 476 0.85 -6.81 -55.46
CA VAL A 476 1.15 -6.53 -54.02
C VAL A 476 2.66 -6.36 -53.74
N VAL A 477 3.11 -5.47 -52.83
CA VAL A 477 4.52 -5.17 -52.47
C VAL A 477 4.73 -5.01 -50.96
N ASP A 478 5.68 -5.75 -50.35
CA ASP A 478 5.97 -5.80 -48.91
C ASP A 478 7.35 -5.21 -48.55
N LEU A 479 7.48 -4.57 -47.39
CA LEU A 479 8.70 -3.87 -46.96
C LEU A 479 8.98 -4.10 -45.48
N VAL A 480 10.15 -4.68 -45.16
CA VAL A 480 10.66 -4.75 -43.79
C VAL A 480 11.54 -3.56 -43.53
N LEU A 481 11.06 -2.85 -42.55
CA LEU A 481 11.43 -1.51 -42.32
C LEU A 481 11.99 -1.50 -40.92
N SER A 482 13.25 -1.11 -40.88
CA SER A 482 13.96 -0.86 -39.67
C SER A 482 14.73 0.42 -39.87
N SER A 483 15.05 1.10 -38.81
CA SER A 483 15.73 2.37 -38.93
C SER A 483 17.21 2.24 -39.30
N LEU A 484 17.79 1.05 -39.37
CA LEU A 484 19.19 0.90 -39.81
C LEU A 484 19.38 1.57 -41.19
N PRO A 485 20.60 2.00 -41.57
CA PRO A 485 20.82 2.60 -42.88
C PRO A 485 20.24 1.68 -43.97
N PRO A 486 19.59 2.24 -45.01
CA PRO A 486 19.04 1.42 -46.07
C PRO A 486 20.16 0.57 -46.65
N ARG A 487 19.93 -0.74 -46.67
CA ARG A 487 20.95 -1.66 -47.13
C ARG A 487 21.02 -1.46 -48.63
N VAL A 488 22.04 -0.74 -49.07
CA VAL A 488 22.16 -0.23 -50.45
C VAL A 488 21.88 -1.34 -51.48
N GLU A 489 22.37 -2.55 -51.23
CA GLU A 489 22.16 -3.77 -52.02
C GLU A 489 20.69 -4.25 -52.09
N VAL A 490 19.94 -4.07 -50.99
CA VAL A 490 18.52 -4.47 -50.83
C VAL A 490 17.61 -3.53 -51.62
N VAL A 491 17.96 -2.26 -51.65
CA VAL A 491 17.22 -1.20 -52.33
C VAL A 491 17.30 -1.34 -53.84
N GLU A 492 18.51 -1.61 -54.35
CA GLU A 492 18.76 -1.74 -55.79
C GLU A 492 18.00 -2.93 -56.41
N TRP A 493 17.96 -4.07 -55.71
CA TRP A 493 17.20 -5.25 -56.15
C TRP A 493 15.69 -4.97 -56.20
N GLY A 494 15.15 -4.34 -55.14
CA GLY A 494 13.72 -4.06 -55.01
C GLY A 494 13.16 -3.15 -56.11
N ARG A 495 13.99 -2.26 -56.65
CA ARG A 495 13.62 -1.40 -57.78
C ARG A 495 13.41 -2.17 -59.08
N SER A 496 14.30 -3.11 -59.41
CA SER A 496 14.29 -3.85 -60.70
C SER A 496 13.06 -4.76 -60.85
N ALA A 497 12.57 -5.34 -59.75
CA ALA A 497 11.40 -6.20 -59.74
C ALA A 497 10.10 -5.44 -60.04
N ILE A 498 9.97 -4.22 -59.52
CA ILE A 498 8.77 -3.39 -59.65
C ILE A 498 8.57 -2.90 -61.10
N GLU A 499 9.65 -2.64 -61.84
CA GLU A 499 9.61 -2.19 -63.25
C GLU A 499 9.00 -3.23 -64.21
N THR A 500 9.24 -4.53 -64.00
CA THR A 500 8.69 -5.61 -64.87
C THR A 500 7.17 -5.77 -64.73
N LEU A 501 6.63 -5.52 -63.52
CA LEU A 501 5.22 -5.63 -63.20
C LEU A 501 4.37 -4.48 -63.79
N LEU A 502 4.96 -3.29 -63.98
CA LEU A 502 4.28 -2.12 -64.54
C LEU A 502 3.98 -2.22 -66.06
N ALA A 503 4.55 -3.20 -66.78
CA ALA A 503 4.44 -3.35 -68.23
C ALA A 503 3.29 -4.25 -68.73
N ASP A 504 2.53 -4.88 -67.82
CA ASP A 504 1.43 -5.81 -68.15
C ASP A 504 0.06 -5.09 -68.17
N GLU A 505 -0.58 -5.07 -69.35
CA GLU A 505 -1.84 -4.34 -69.60
C GLU A 505 -3.08 -5.01 -68.96
N GLY A 506 -2.96 -6.23 -68.44
CA GLY A 506 -4.04 -6.93 -67.75
C GLY A 506 -4.29 -6.47 -66.30
N ILE A 507 -3.35 -5.74 -65.67
CA ILE A 507 -3.40 -5.37 -64.25
C ILE A 507 -4.20 -4.09 -64.05
N ARG A 508 -5.12 -4.12 -63.07
CA ARG A 508 -6.02 -3.00 -62.76
C ARG A 508 -5.94 -2.49 -61.31
N HIS A 509 -5.35 -3.24 -60.37
CA HIS A 509 -5.24 -2.88 -58.94
C HIS A 509 -3.85 -3.20 -58.32
N TRP A 510 -3.48 -2.53 -57.23
CA TRP A 510 -2.16 -2.60 -56.58
C TRP A 510 -2.27 -2.61 -55.05
N ARG A 511 -1.26 -3.11 -54.32
CA ARG A 511 -1.23 -3.14 -52.85
C ARG A 511 0.19 -2.97 -52.29
N LEU A 512 0.37 -2.22 -51.19
CA LEU A 512 1.65 -1.99 -50.51
C LEU A 512 1.54 -2.38 -49.03
N GLN A 513 2.51 -3.10 -48.48
CA GLN A 513 2.51 -3.65 -47.13
C GLN A 513 3.83 -3.36 -46.39
N LEU A 514 3.77 -2.99 -45.12
CA LEU A 514 4.91 -2.42 -44.37
C LEU A 514 5.06 -3.09 -42.99
N HIS A 515 6.25 -3.57 -42.64
CA HIS A 515 6.51 -4.54 -41.54
C HIS A 515 7.73 -4.16 -40.69
N ARG A 516 7.64 -4.14 -39.35
CA ARG A 516 8.57 -3.39 -38.47
C ARG A 516 8.73 -3.94 -37.02
N PHE A 517 9.99 -4.20 -36.59
CA PHE A 517 10.50 -4.38 -35.19
C PHE A 517 9.98 -5.51 -34.26
N VAL A 518 10.87 -5.91 -33.34
CA VAL A 518 10.65 -6.93 -32.29
C VAL A 518 10.74 -6.28 -30.92
N GLU A 519 9.74 -6.46 -30.07
CA GLU A 519 9.85 -6.14 -28.65
C GLU A 519 10.39 -7.34 -27.87
N LEU A 520 11.40 -7.09 -27.04
CA LEU A 520 12.00 -8.07 -26.15
C LEU A 520 11.86 -7.61 -24.70
N ASP A 521 11.46 -8.51 -23.81
CA ASP A 521 11.69 -8.32 -22.37
C ASP A 521 13.01 -9.00 -22.00
N VAL A 522 14.03 -8.19 -21.75
CA VAL A 522 15.40 -8.62 -21.45
C VAL A 522 15.64 -8.51 -19.95
N ARG A 523 16.16 -9.57 -19.33
CA ARG A 523 16.57 -9.60 -17.93
C ARG A 523 18.08 -9.68 -17.78
N PHE A 524 18.62 -8.94 -16.82
CA PHE A 524 20.01 -9.04 -16.39
C PHE A 524 20.16 -8.55 -14.95
N VAL A 525 21.30 -8.86 -14.33
CA VAL A 525 21.63 -8.36 -12.98
C VAL A 525 22.36 -7.03 -13.10
N ALA A 526 21.74 -5.95 -12.61
CA ALA A 526 22.36 -4.64 -12.53
C ALA A 526 23.12 -4.52 -11.21
N SER A 527 24.45 -4.61 -11.26
CA SER A 527 25.29 -4.59 -10.06
C SER A 527 25.64 -3.18 -9.57
N GLY A 528 25.43 -2.95 -8.28
CA GLY A 528 25.93 -1.77 -7.56
C GLY A 528 25.36 -0.44 -8.03
N VAL A 529 24.09 -0.39 -8.41
CA VAL A 529 23.43 0.86 -8.84
C VAL A 529 23.34 1.83 -7.64
N PRO A 530 23.90 3.05 -7.71
CA PRO A 530 23.92 3.99 -6.58
C PRO A 530 22.51 4.34 -6.07
N GLY A 531 22.36 4.55 -4.76
CA GLY A 531 21.07 4.91 -4.15
C GLY A 531 20.52 6.26 -4.66
N HIS A 532 19.22 6.32 -4.95
CA HIS A 532 18.53 7.42 -5.63
C HIS A 532 19.24 7.89 -6.90
N GLY A 533 20.04 7.01 -7.51
CA GLY A 533 20.86 7.28 -8.67
C GLY A 533 20.56 6.32 -9.80
N TYR A 534 21.48 6.26 -10.75
CA TYR A 534 21.36 5.38 -11.90
C TYR A 534 22.71 4.82 -12.33
N LYS A 535 22.67 3.77 -13.16
CA LYS A 535 23.81 3.25 -13.91
C LYS A 535 23.38 3.03 -15.36
N THR A 536 24.26 3.41 -16.29
CA THR A 536 24.02 3.25 -17.72
C THR A 536 24.58 1.93 -18.23
N TYR A 537 23.86 1.28 -19.13
CA TYR A 537 24.26 0.06 -19.82
C TYR A 537 24.05 0.25 -21.32
N ALA A 538 24.74 -0.53 -22.15
CA ALA A 538 24.52 -0.60 -23.57
C ALA A 538 24.07 -2.02 -23.93
N LEU A 539 22.86 -2.17 -24.46
CA LEU A 539 22.37 -3.44 -24.95
C LEU A 539 22.91 -3.69 -26.36
N ARG A 540 23.52 -4.86 -26.57
CA ARG A 540 24.12 -5.25 -27.84
C ARG A 540 23.61 -6.61 -28.30
N PRO A 541 23.27 -6.78 -29.59
CA PRO A 541 23.08 -8.10 -30.17
C PRO A 541 24.38 -8.91 -30.09
N VAL A 542 24.27 -10.20 -29.76
CA VAL A 542 25.42 -11.11 -29.78
C VAL A 542 25.30 -12.01 -31.01
N LEU A 543 26.28 -11.93 -31.93
CA LEU A 543 26.28 -12.65 -33.21
C LEU A 543 26.61 -14.16 -33.12
N ARG A 544 26.88 -14.67 -31.92
CA ARG A 544 26.99 -16.11 -31.61
C ARG A 544 26.67 -16.31 -30.14
N SER A 545 25.63 -17.08 -29.81
CA SER A 545 25.53 -17.67 -28.48
C SER A 545 26.18 -19.05 -28.50
N ALA A 546 27.08 -19.28 -27.55
CA ALA A 546 27.42 -20.63 -27.13
C ALA A 546 26.66 -20.90 -25.84
N GLU A 547 25.99 -22.04 -25.81
CA GLU A 547 25.37 -22.75 -24.66
C GLU A 547 23.97 -22.26 -24.26
N SER A 548 22.90 -22.96 -24.65
CA SER A 548 22.39 -24.28 -24.20
C SER A 548 21.84 -24.23 -22.77
N GLU A 549 20.52 -24.38 -22.66
CA GLU A 549 19.88 -24.87 -21.43
C GLU A 549 20.65 -26.13 -20.98
N VAL A 550 21.28 -26.07 -19.81
CA VAL A 550 21.83 -27.25 -19.17
C VAL A 550 20.70 -27.83 -18.32
N PRO A 551 20.21 -29.04 -18.61
CA PRO A 551 19.31 -29.74 -17.70
C PRO A 551 20.11 -30.04 -16.42
N ALA A 552 19.85 -29.31 -15.34
CA ALA A 552 20.43 -29.63 -14.05
C ALA A 552 19.75 -30.90 -13.50
N PRO A 553 20.53 -31.88 -13.01
CA PRO A 553 19.97 -32.96 -12.22
C PRO A 553 19.68 -32.45 -10.80
N LEU A 554 18.48 -32.80 -10.30
CA LEU A 554 17.88 -32.45 -9.00
C LEU A 554 17.29 -31.02 -8.91
N PRO A 555 16.13 -30.82 -8.22
CA PRO A 555 15.47 -29.52 -8.10
C PRO A 555 16.15 -28.66 -7.01
N CYS A 556 17.44 -28.36 -7.19
CA CYS A 556 18.16 -27.44 -6.31
C CYS A 556 18.44 -26.09 -7.00
N LEU A 557 18.30 -25.00 -6.24
CA LEU A 557 18.74 -23.66 -6.63
C LEU A 557 20.01 -23.33 -5.84
N GLU A 558 21.03 -22.77 -6.47
CA GLU A 558 22.26 -22.38 -5.78
C GLU A 558 22.80 -21.04 -6.31
N ASN A 559 23.20 -20.15 -5.41
CA ASN A 559 24.03 -18.99 -5.71
C ASN A 559 25.18 -18.87 -4.69
N GLU A 560 25.83 -17.70 -4.62
CA GLU A 560 26.96 -17.45 -3.72
C GLU A 560 26.56 -17.52 -2.23
N TYR A 561 25.28 -17.29 -1.93
CA TYR A 561 24.76 -17.14 -0.56
C TYR A 561 23.97 -18.36 -0.09
N PHE A 562 23.15 -18.94 -0.96
CA PHE A 562 22.19 -19.97 -0.57
C PHE A 562 22.23 -21.19 -1.48
N LEU A 563 21.98 -22.35 -0.88
CA LEU A 563 21.54 -23.57 -1.55
C LEU A 563 20.09 -23.86 -1.10
N VAL A 564 19.18 -24.06 -2.05
CA VAL A 564 17.76 -24.32 -1.80
C VAL A 564 17.37 -25.63 -2.46
N GLU A 565 16.90 -26.58 -1.67
CA GLU A 565 16.47 -27.90 -2.15
C GLU A 565 14.97 -28.07 -1.92
N ALA A 566 14.26 -28.60 -2.92
CA ALA A 566 12.86 -28.95 -2.76
C ALA A 566 12.65 -30.45 -2.60
N ASP A 567 11.87 -30.82 -1.59
CA ASP A 567 11.43 -32.20 -1.43
C ASP A 567 10.42 -32.55 -2.54
N PRO A 568 10.66 -33.59 -3.35
CA PRO A 568 9.81 -33.92 -4.50
C PRO A 568 8.43 -34.45 -4.12
N ASN A 569 8.25 -34.91 -2.88
CA ASN A 569 7.01 -35.56 -2.39
C ASN A 569 6.12 -34.64 -1.58
N SER A 570 6.64 -33.52 -1.09
CA SER A 570 5.92 -32.53 -0.29
C SER A 570 5.98 -31.13 -0.88
N GLY A 571 6.99 -30.81 -1.71
CA GLY A 571 7.25 -29.46 -2.21
C GLY A 571 7.83 -28.50 -1.16
N LEU A 572 8.16 -29.00 0.03
CA LEU A 572 8.78 -28.20 1.10
C LEU A 572 10.24 -27.91 0.79
N LEU A 573 10.72 -26.78 1.28
CA LEU A 573 12.07 -26.31 0.99
C LEU A 573 13.02 -26.52 2.17
N THR A 574 14.25 -26.90 1.85
CA THR A 574 15.40 -26.80 2.75
C THR A 574 16.32 -25.72 2.22
N VAL A 575 16.63 -24.72 3.05
CA VAL A 575 17.57 -23.64 2.71
C VAL A 575 18.83 -23.81 3.54
N ILE A 576 19.98 -23.75 2.87
CA ILE A 576 21.30 -23.75 3.49
C ILE A 576 21.94 -22.40 3.25
N ASP A 577 22.23 -21.67 4.33
CA ASP A 577 23.02 -20.45 4.29
C ASP A 577 24.51 -20.83 4.23
N LYS A 578 25.17 -20.47 3.13
CA LYS A 578 26.57 -20.84 2.87
C LYS A 578 27.56 -20.02 3.70
N ALA A 579 27.15 -18.86 4.21
CA ALA A 579 28.00 -18.01 5.04
C ALA A 579 28.09 -18.54 6.48
N THR A 580 26.95 -18.98 7.04
CA THR A 580 26.86 -19.46 8.42
C THR A 580 26.91 -20.98 8.55
N GLY A 581 26.57 -21.71 7.48
CA GLY A 581 26.34 -23.16 7.49
C GLY A 581 24.99 -23.55 8.09
N ALA A 582 24.12 -22.59 8.42
CA ALA A 582 22.81 -22.85 8.98
C ALA A 582 21.91 -23.61 7.98
N VAL A 583 21.15 -24.58 8.49
CA VAL A 583 20.21 -25.39 7.71
C VAL A 583 18.80 -25.11 8.23
N LEU A 584 17.93 -24.63 7.35
CA LEU A 584 16.53 -24.29 7.62
C LEU A 584 15.64 -25.26 6.85
N PRO A 585 15.18 -26.37 7.47
CA PRO A 585 14.37 -27.38 6.80
C PRO A 585 12.87 -27.04 6.86
N GLN A 586 12.07 -27.69 6.00
CA GLN A 586 10.60 -27.67 6.05
C GLN A 586 9.97 -26.27 5.86
N LEU A 587 10.66 -25.38 5.15
CA LEU A 587 10.17 -24.04 4.82
C LEU A 587 9.04 -24.08 3.78
N HIS A 588 8.29 -22.97 3.70
CA HIS A 588 7.27 -22.73 2.67
C HIS A 588 6.12 -23.76 2.74
N ARG A 589 5.65 -24.05 3.95
CA ARG A 589 4.52 -24.96 4.20
C ARG A 589 3.20 -24.20 4.26
N PHE A 590 2.24 -24.53 3.41
CA PHE A 590 0.89 -23.95 3.53
C PHE A 590 0.04 -24.67 4.57
N VAL A 591 -0.66 -23.88 5.39
CA VAL A 591 -1.60 -24.33 6.42
C VAL A 591 -2.92 -23.59 6.25
N ASP A 592 -3.98 -24.35 6.04
CA ASP A 592 -5.34 -23.86 5.86
C ASP A 592 -6.21 -24.25 7.07
N GLY A 593 -6.82 -23.24 7.71
CA GLY A 593 -7.72 -23.40 8.85
C GLY A 593 -9.06 -22.73 8.60
N GLY A 594 -10.08 -23.07 9.40
CA GLY A 594 -11.39 -22.45 9.31
C GLY A 594 -11.39 -21.04 9.92
N ASP A 595 -12.28 -20.18 9.42
CA ASP A 595 -12.54 -18.88 10.02
C ASP A 595 -14.04 -18.61 10.08
N ARG A 596 -14.58 -18.62 11.30
CA ARG A 596 -15.97 -18.29 11.62
C ARG A 596 -16.12 -16.89 12.20
N GLY A 597 -15.07 -16.08 12.10
CA GLY A 597 -15.09 -14.68 12.49
C GLY A 597 -15.82 -13.80 11.49
N ASP A 598 -15.34 -12.57 11.42
CA ASP A 598 -15.82 -11.51 10.52
C ASP A 598 -14.63 -10.70 10.00
N GLU A 599 -14.89 -9.53 9.41
CA GLU A 599 -13.86 -8.67 8.83
C GLU A 599 -12.93 -8.02 9.86
N TYR A 600 -13.28 -8.07 11.15
CA TYR A 600 -12.48 -7.51 12.23
C TYR A 600 -11.64 -8.56 12.94
N ASN A 601 -12.17 -9.77 13.09
CA ASN A 601 -11.56 -10.78 13.94
C ASN A 601 -11.54 -12.14 13.26
N TYR A 602 -10.35 -12.72 13.18
CA TYR A 602 -10.19 -14.14 12.92
C TYR A 602 -10.69 -14.94 14.12
N CYS A 603 -11.57 -15.91 13.87
CA CYS A 603 -12.05 -16.82 14.92
C CYS A 603 -12.07 -18.25 14.38
N PRO A 604 -11.22 -19.17 14.89
CA PRO A 604 -11.29 -20.56 14.46
C PRO A 604 -12.62 -21.21 14.92
N PRO A 605 -13.17 -22.16 14.15
CA PRO A 605 -14.27 -23.01 14.60
C PRO A 605 -13.92 -23.76 15.88
N GLU A 606 -14.90 -24.03 16.73
CA GLU A 606 -14.71 -24.79 17.98
C GLU A 606 -14.05 -26.15 17.72
N ASN A 607 -14.41 -26.78 16.61
CA ASN A 607 -13.88 -28.08 16.19
C ASN A 607 -13.22 -27.96 14.80
N ASP A 608 -12.18 -27.14 14.71
CA ASP A 608 -11.47 -26.90 13.46
C ASP A 608 -10.67 -28.14 12.96
N ARG A 609 -10.58 -28.29 11.64
CA ARG A 609 -9.73 -29.27 10.95
C ARG A 609 -8.74 -28.54 10.05
N LEU A 610 -7.49 -28.47 10.50
CA LEU A 610 -6.39 -27.88 9.73
C LEU A 610 -5.99 -28.80 8.58
N ILE A 611 -5.82 -28.22 7.39
CA ILE A 611 -5.23 -28.87 6.22
C ILE A 611 -3.80 -28.38 6.08
N THR A 612 -2.83 -29.28 6.29
CA THR A 612 -1.41 -28.90 6.41
C THR A 612 -0.50 -29.54 5.36
N ALA A 613 -1.09 -30.29 4.43
CA ALA A 613 -0.41 -30.96 3.34
C ALA A 613 -1.34 -30.98 2.10
N PRO A 614 -0.77 -30.96 0.88
CA PRO A 614 -1.54 -31.07 -0.34
C PRO A 614 -2.18 -32.47 -0.48
N GLY A 615 -3.19 -32.58 -1.36
CA GLY A 615 -3.77 -33.87 -1.74
C GLY A 615 -2.86 -34.66 -2.70
N ALA A 616 -3.42 -35.68 -3.37
CA ALA A 616 -2.67 -36.57 -4.27
C ALA A 616 -2.09 -35.90 -5.54
N HIS A 617 -2.51 -34.68 -5.86
CA HIS A 617 -2.03 -33.91 -7.01
C HIS A 617 -0.91 -32.93 -6.59
N LEU A 618 0.20 -33.48 -6.11
CA LEU A 618 1.45 -32.72 -5.96
C LEU A 618 2.30 -32.87 -7.22
N CYS A 619 2.83 -31.77 -7.73
CA CYS A 619 3.78 -31.83 -8.83
C CYS A 619 4.81 -30.69 -8.71
N VAL A 620 6.05 -31.03 -8.37
CA VAL A 620 7.20 -30.15 -8.59
C VAL A 620 7.46 -30.18 -10.09
N ARG A 621 7.02 -29.14 -10.82
CA ARG A 621 6.81 -29.22 -12.28
C ARG A 621 7.93 -28.64 -13.12
N GLY A 622 8.71 -27.70 -12.59
CA GLY A 622 9.61 -26.95 -13.44
C GLY A 622 10.84 -26.45 -12.70
N PHE A 623 12.01 -26.82 -13.22
CA PHE A 623 13.25 -26.12 -12.96
C PHE A 623 13.62 -25.37 -14.24
N ARG A 624 13.85 -24.06 -14.12
CA ARG A 624 14.41 -23.23 -15.19
C ARG A 624 15.69 -22.61 -14.68
N SER A 625 16.75 -22.74 -15.45
CA SER A 625 18.03 -22.08 -15.17
C SER A 625 18.40 -21.21 -16.36
N SER A 626 18.64 -19.94 -16.09
CA SER A 626 19.26 -19.01 -17.02
C SER A 626 20.54 -18.46 -16.40
N PRO A 627 21.42 -17.83 -17.19
CA PRO A 627 22.61 -17.16 -16.66
C PRO A 627 22.34 -16.07 -15.61
N VAL A 628 21.10 -15.58 -15.50
CA VAL A 628 20.74 -14.45 -14.63
C VAL A 628 19.79 -14.85 -13.50
N ARG A 629 19.12 -16.00 -13.60
CA ARG A 629 18.15 -16.46 -12.60
C ARG A 629 17.93 -17.97 -12.67
N GLN A 630 17.88 -18.60 -11.51
CA GLN A 630 17.36 -19.95 -11.36
C GLN A 630 15.97 -19.87 -10.72
N THR A 631 15.01 -20.63 -11.25
CA THR A 631 13.62 -20.64 -10.77
C THR A 631 13.09 -22.06 -10.64
N LEU A 632 12.58 -22.39 -9.46
CA LEU A 632 11.82 -23.60 -9.20
C LEU A 632 10.32 -23.27 -9.11
N GLU A 633 9.51 -23.99 -9.88
CA GLU A 633 8.04 -23.90 -9.84
C GLU A 633 7.44 -25.12 -9.14
N ILE A 634 6.72 -24.86 -8.05
CA ILE A 634 6.07 -25.85 -7.19
C ILE A 634 4.57 -25.68 -7.34
N SER A 635 3.90 -26.68 -7.93
CA SER A 635 2.45 -26.70 -8.12
C SER A 635 1.83 -27.73 -7.19
N GLN A 636 0.89 -27.27 -6.35
CA GLN A 636 0.22 -28.09 -5.35
C GLN A 636 -1.29 -27.86 -5.43
N VAL A 637 -2.08 -28.90 -5.12
CA VAL A 637 -3.53 -28.77 -4.96
C VAL A 637 -3.90 -29.24 -3.57
N TYR A 638 -4.38 -28.32 -2.74
CA TYR A 638 -4.93 -28.62 -1.43
C TYR A 638 -6.41 -28.94 -1.59
N MET A 639 -6.89 -30.01 -0.95
CA MET A 639 -8.33 -30.29 -0.86
C MET A 639 -8.83 -29.73 0.47
N VAL A 640 -9.49 -28.58 0.41
CA VAL A 640 -9.93 -27.84 1.61
C VAL A 640 -11.45 -27.89 1.73
N PRO A 641 -12.02 -27.84 2.95
CA PRO A 641 -13.45 -27.61 3.14
C PRO A 641 -13.97 -26.40 2.34
N ALA A 642 -15.11 -26.56 1.67
CA ALA A 642 -15.71 -25.50 0.85
C ALA A 642 -16.20 -24.28 1.65
N GLY A 643 -16.42 -24.45 2.96
CA GLY A 643 -16.86 -23.42 3.90
C GLY A 643 -17.13 -24.02 5.28
N LEU A 644 -17.90 -23.32 6.10
CA LEU A 644 -18.36 -23.81 7.41
C LEU A 644 -19.65 -24.63 7.32
N THR A 645 -19.92 -25.41 8.37
CA THR A 645 -21.25 -26.00 8.60
C THR A 645 -22.27 -24.92 8.98
N GLY A 646 -23.56 -25.24 8.88
CA GLY A 646 -24.63 -24.27 9.19
C GLY A 646 -24.62 -23.73 10.62
N ASP A 647 -24.10 -24.51 11.59
CA ASP A 647 -23.89 -24.09 12.98
C ASP A 647 -22.55 -23.38 13.22
N ARG A 648 -21.69 -23.28 12.18
CA ARG A 648 -20.35 -22.68 12.19
C ARG A 648 -19.35 -23.30 13.17
N ALA A 649 -19.72 -24.40 13.83
CA ALA A 649 -18.86 -25.07 14.83
C ALA A 649 -17.81 -25.99 14.19
N TYR A 650 -18.02 -26.36 12.92
CA TYR A 650 -17.14 -27.23 12.14
C TYR A 650 -16.92 -26.63 10.75
N ARG A 651 -15.92 -27.17 10.06
CA ARG A 651 -15.77 -26.99 8.61
C ARG A 651 -16.57 -28.06 7.87
N SER A 652 -17.07 -27.72 6.68
CA SER A 652 -17.82 -28.66 5.83
C SER A 652 -17.00 -29.90 5.44
N ASP A 653 -17.67 -31.04 5.29
CA ASP A 653 -17.06 -32.25 4.71
C ASP A 653 -16.95 -32.18 3.18
N GLU A 654 -17.68 -31.27 2.54
CA GLU A 654 -17.53 -31.00 1.11
C GLU A 654 -16.18 -30.34 0.86
N LEU A 655 -15.33 -31.00 0.05
CA LEU A 655 -14.00 -30.51 -0.28
C LEU A 655 -13.99 -29.84 -1.66
N THR A 656 -13.30 -28.72 -1.76
CA THR A 656 -13.01 -28.00 -3.00
C THR A 656 -11.50 -27.94 -3.25
N PRO A 657 -11.03 -28.02 -4.50
CA PRO A 657 -9.62 -27.84 -4.80
C PRO A 657 -9.20 -26.38 -4.58
N LEU A 658 -8.04 -26.19 -3.95
CA LEU A 658 -7.33 -24.93 -3.78
C LEU A 658 -5.97 -25.05 -4.49
N PRO A 659 -5.88 -24.71 -5.80
CA PRO A 659 -4.63 -24.70 -6.53
C PRO A 659 -3.68 -23.61 -6.03
N ILE A 660 -2.44 -24.00 -5.72
CA ILE A 660 -1.37 -23.11 -5.28
C ILE A 660 -0.16 -23.34 -6.18
N THR A 661 0.34 -22.28 -6.81
CA THR A 661 1.59 -22.30 -7.60
C THR A 661 2.57 -21.32 -7.01
N SER A 662 3.75 -21.81 -6.62
CA SER A 662 4.81 -20.97 -6.07
C SER A 662 6.06 -21.03 -6.94
N ARG A 663 6.61 -19.87 -7.26
CA ARG A 663 7.89 -19.71 -7.96
C ARG A 663 8.93 -19.22 -6.96
N VAL A 664 9.93 -20.05 -6.72
CA VAL A 664 11.08 -19.77 -5.85
C VAL A 664 12.26 -19.45 -6.73
N SER A 665 13.03 -18.40 -6.43
CA SER A 665 14.13 -18.00 -7.30
C SER A 665 15.37 -17.49 -6.57
N LEU A 666 16.51 -17.74 -7.20
CA LEU A 666 17.81 -17.14 -6.89
C LEU A 666 18.34 -16.41 -8.11
N SER A 667 19.02 -15.28 -7.87
CA SER A 667 19.80 -14.59 -8.90
C SER A 667 21.26 -14.47 -8.44
N PRO A 668 22.25 -14.51 -9.36
CA PRO A 668 23.66 -14.30 -9.00
C PRO A 668 23.88 -12.94 -8.33
N GLY A 669 24.68 -12.91 -7.27
CA GLY A 669 25.03 -11.67 -6.56
C GLY A 669 23.89 -11.00 -5.79
N VAL A 670 22.72 -11.64 -5.68
CA VAL A 670 21.58 -11.15 -4.90
C VAL A 670 21.39 -12.02 -3.64
N PRO A 671 21.59 -11.48 -2.43
CA PRO A 671 21.53 -12.23 -1.17
C PRO A 671 20.10 -12.35 -0.65
N ARG A 672 19.15 -12.84 -1.47
CA ARG A 672 17.80 -13.19 -1.02
C ARG A 672 17.18 -14.30 -1.86
N ILE A 673 16.16 -14.94 -1.31
CA ILE A 673 15.32 -15.93 -1.99
C ILE A 673 13.98 -15.26 -2.32
N ASP A 674 13.64 -15.16 -3.60
CA ASP A 674 12.39 -14.54 -4.04
C ASP A 674 11.27 -15.59 -4.16
N PHE A 675 10.10 -15.29 -3.59
CA PHE A 675 8.89 -16.10 -3.68
C PHE A 675 7.78 -15.33 -4.42
N VAL A 676 7.14 -15.98 -5.38
CA VAL A 676 5.88 -15.51 -5.98
C VAL A 676 4.86 -16.65 -5.93
N THR A 677 3.84 -16.49 -5.10
CA THR A 677 2.77 -17.48 -4.92
C THR A 677 1.46 -16.97 -5.52
N THR A 678 0.83 -17.81 -6.34
CA THR A 678 -0.52 -17.60 -6.86
C THR A 678 -1.44 -18.65 -6.25
N VAL A 679 -2.53 -18.19 -5.64
CA VAL A 679 -3.58 -19.03 -5.07
C VAL A 679 -4.87 -18.78 -5.83
N GLN A 680 -5.47 -19.83 -6.37
CA GLN A 680 -6.82 -19.74 -6.93
C GLN A 680 -7.81 -20.12 -5.83
N ASN A 681 -8.35 -19.12 -5.12
CA ASN A 681 -9.26 -19.38 -4.02
C ASN A 681 -10.68 -19.76 -4.50
N CYS A 682 -11.12 -20.97 -4.14
CA CYS A 682 -12.44 -21.50 -4.44
C CYS A 682 -13.23 -21.87 -3.17
N ALA A 683 -12.69 -21.59 -1.98
CA ALA A 683 -13.28 -21.89 -0.68
C ALA A 683 -13.73 -20.61 0.03
N LYS A 684 -14.61 -20.77 1.02
CA LYS A 684 -15.09 -19.69 1.91
C LYS A 684 -14.68 -19.97 3.35
N ASP A 685 -14.83 -18.97 4.21
CA ASP A 685 -14.73 -19.11 5.67
C ASP A 685 -13.46 -19.84 6.14
N HIS A 686 -12.31 -19.40 5.61
CA HIS A 686 -11.02 -20.03 5.85
C HIS A 686 -9.88 -19.01 5.83
N ARG A 687 -8.77 -19.37 6.49
CA ARG A 687 -7.53 -18.61 6.49
C ARG A 687 -6.38 -19.49 6.03
N LEU A 688 -5.68 -19.04 4.99
CA LEU A 688 -4.49 -19.69 4.45
C LEU A 688 -3.23 -18.96 4.93
N ARG A 689 -2.30 -19.69 5.55
CA ARG A 689 -0.99 -19.18 6.00
C ARG A 689 0.14 -19.94 5.31
N VAL A 690 1.28 -19.29 5.17
CA VAL A 690 2.55 -19.94 4.78
C VAL A 690 3.52 -19.90 5.97
N HIS A 691 4.01 -21.08 6.35
CA HIS A 691 4.85 -21.27 7.53
C HIS A 691 6.31 -21.41 7.10
N PHE A 692 7.19 -20.75 7.86
CA PHE A 692 8.63 -20.84 7.74
C PHE A 692 9.25 -21.23 9.08
N PRO A 693 9.37 -22.54 9.38
CA PRO A 693 9.96 -22.99 10.64
C PRO A 693 11.43 -22.56 10.77
N VAL A 694 11.81 -22.02 11.93
CA VAL A 694 13.19 -21.64 12.25
C VAL A 694 13.65 -22.52 13.43
N PRO A 695 14.80 -23.21 13.34
CA PRO A 695 15.25 -24.15 14.36
C PRO A 695 15.91 -23.45 15.56
N ILE A 696 15.24 -22.44 16.13
CA ILE A 696 15.72 -21.65 17.27
C ILE A 696 14.63 -21.54 18.35
N ILE A 697 15.06 -21.23 19.57
CA ILE A 697 14.17 -20.89 20.68
C ILE A 697 14.40 -19.42 21.02
N THR A 698 13.35 -18.62 20.94
CA THR A 698 13.39 -17.19 21.28
C THR A 698 12.04 -16.77 21.84
N ASP A 699 12.05 -15.75 22.68
CA ASP A 699 10.86 -15.13 23.26
C ASP A 699 10.48 -13.84 22.52
N LEU A 700 11.23 -13.49 21.45
CA LEU A 700 11.08 -12.24 20.72
C LEU A 700 10.95 -12.44 19.21
N SER A 701 10.17 -11.55 18.59
CA SER A 701 10.21 -11.27 17.15
C SER A 701 10.55 -9.81 16.91
N TYR A 702 11.14 -9.50 15.77
CA TYR A 702 11.50 -8.14 15.36
C TYR A 702 10.76 -7.78 14.07
N ALA A 703 9.89 -6.79 14.08
CA ALA A 703 9.12 -6.41 12.88
C ALA A 703 9.31 -4.93 12.54
N GLU A 704 9.26 -4.61 11.25
CA GLU A 704 9.24 -3.21 10.84
C GLU A 704 7.99 -2.50 11.38
N GLY A 705 8.24 -1.43 12.14
CA GLY A 705 7.24 -0.48 12.60
C GLY A 705 7.37 0.87 11.90
N HIS A 706 6.81 1.91 12.51
CA HIS A 706 6.88 3.25 11.96
C HIS A 706 8.19 3.94 12.29
N PHE A 707 9.11 4.05 11.32
CA PHE A 707 10.47 4.59 11.53
C PHE A 707 11.22 3.86 12.66
N ASP A 708 10.94 2.58 12.87
CA ASP A 708 11.48 1.77 13.96
C ASP A 708 11.46 0.26 13.61
N VAL A 709 12.27 -0.53 14.31
CA VAL A 709 12.23 -2.00 14.28
C VAL A 709 11.87 -2.50 15.66
N LEU A 710 10.66 -3.05 15.80
CA LEU A 710 10.03 -3.32 17.08
C LEU A 710 10.31 -4.74 17.55
N ALA A 711 10.90 -4.87 18.72
CA ALA A 711 10.96 -6.13 19.45
C ALA A 711 9.60 -6.42 20.11
N ARG A 712 9.00 -7.57 19.83
CA ARG A 712 7.72 -8.01 20.40
C ARG A 712 7.87 -9.34 21.11
N SER A 713 7.36 -9.39 22.34
CA SER A 713 7.22 -10.63 23.11
C SER A 713 6.29 -11.61 22.39
N LEU A 714 6.65 -12.89 22.42
CA LEU A 714 5.79 -13.98 21.98
C LEU A 714 4.80 -14.43 23.06
N GLU A 715 5.00 -14.01 24.30
CA GLU A 715 4.11 -14.36 25.41
C GLU A 715 2.79 -13.57 25.36
N LEU A 716 1.68 -14.29 25.49
CA LEU A 716 0.36 -13.69 25.65
C LEU A 716 0.06 -13.42 27.13
N PRO A 717 -0.67 -12.33 27.45
CA PRO A 717 -1.10 -12.05 28.82
C PRO A 717 -1.86 -13.21 29.44
N ALA A 718 -1.56 -13.51 30.71
CA ALA A 718 -2.33 -14.45 31.52
C ALA A 718 -3.54 -13.77 32.19
N ASN A 719 -4.57 -14.56 32.56
CA ASN A 719 -5.77 -14.10 33.28
C ASN A 719 -6.63 -13.08 32.52
N THR A 720 -7.05 -13.45 31.31
CA THR A 720 -7.78 -12.57 30.36
C THR A 720 -9.28 -12.86 30.30
N GLU A 721 -9.84 -13.67 31.20
CA GLU A 721 -11.25 -14.13 31.15
C GLU A 721 -12.27 -12.99 31.09
N ASN A 722 -11.98 -11.86 31.76
CA ASN A 722 -12.87 -10.69 31.80
C ASN A 722 -12.52 -9.61 30.77
N TRP A 723 -11.58 -9.87 29.85
CA TRP A 723 -11.22 -8.91 28.81
C TRP A 723 -12.26 -8.93 27.70
N PRO A 724 -12.59 -7.78 27.08
CA PRO A 724 -13.58 -7.72 26.01
C PRO A 724 -13.13 -8.50 24.77
N GLU A 725 -11.81 -8.56 24.52
CA GLU A 725 -11.20 -9.34 23.46
C GLU A 725 -10.04 -10.17 24.03
N GLN A 726 -9.94 -11.43 23.62
CA GLN A 726 -8.82 -12.28 24.01
C GLN A 726 -7.57 -11.88 23.21
N PRO A 727 -6.41 -11.72 23.87
CA PRO A 727 -5.18 -11.43 23.14
C PRO A 727 -4.83 -12.60 22.23
N VAL A 728 -4.42 -12.28 21.01
CA VAL A 728 -3.97 -13.25 20.01
C VAL A 728 -2.49 -13.04 19.71
N ALA A 729 -1.80 -14.11 19.30
CA ALA A 729 -0.39 -14.04 18.91
C ALA A 729 -0.19 -13.37 17.53
N THR A 730 -1.27 -13.05 16.83
CA THR A 730 -1.25 -12.31 15.56
C THR A 730 -0.77 -10.88 15.77
N GLN A 731 0.21 -10.48 14.96
CA GLN A 731 0.91 -9.20 15.03
C GLN A 731 0.91 -8.51 13.66
N HIS A 732 1.10 -7.20 13.67
CA HIS A 732 1.27 -6.39 12.47
C HIS A 732 2.74 -6.31 12.03
N GLN A 733 3.03 -6.47 10.75
CA GLN A 733 4.30 -6.11 10.11
C GLN A 733 4.07 -5.16 8.94
N ARG A 734 5.02 -4.26 8.66
CA ARG A 734 5.04 -3.57 7.36
C ARG A 734 5.69 -4.46 6.29
N THR A 735 6.98 -4.27 6.01
CA THR A 735 7.65 -4.98 4.92
C THR A 735 8.42 -6.22 5.36
N PHE A 736 8.70 -6.39 6.66
CA PHE A 736 9.36 -7.59 7.16
C PHE A 736 9.06 -7.93 8.63
N VAL A 737 9.28 -9.20 8.94
CA VAL A 737 9.49 -9.74 10.28
C VAL A 737 10.75 -10.58 10.30
N ASP A 738 11.48 -10.55 11.41
CA ASP A 738 12.68 -11.30 11.69
C ASP A 738 12.55 -12.06 13.02
N VAL A 739 13.01 -13.31 13.02
CA VAL A 739 13.10 -14.16 14.21
C VAL A 739 14.51 -14.73 14.24
N ASN A 740 15.27 -14.38 15.27
CA ASN A 740 16.69 -14.75 15.41
C ASN A 740 17.09 -14.97 16.87
N ASP A 741 18.20 -15.68 17.09
CA ASP A 741 18.85 -15.89 18.39
C ASP A 741 20.21 -15.17 18.52
N GLY A 742 20.52 -14.27 17.58
CA GLY A 742 21.82 -13.60 17.44
C GLY A 742 22.90 -14.39 16.69
N LEU A 743 22.68 -15.67 16.38
CA LEU A 743 23.59 -16.51 15.58
C LEU A 743 22.94 -16.97 14.28
N ILE A 744 21.70 -17.43 14.36
CA ILE A 744 20.87 -17.89 13.25
C ILE A 744 19.56 -17.10 13.29
N GLY A 745 19.07 -16.70 12.12
CA GLY A 745 17.80 -16.01 12.00
C GLY A 745 17.15 -16.22 10.65
N LEU A 746 15.86 -15.89 10.59
CA LEU A 746 15.10 -15.82 9.36
C LEU A 746 14.31 -14.53 9.32
N LEU A 747 14.64 -13.69 8.34
CA LEU A 747 13.84 -12.53 7.97
C LEU A 747 12.93 -12.91 6.80
N VAL A 748 11.63 -12.73 6.99
CA VAL A 748 10.62 -12.86 5.93
C VAL A 748 10.15 -11.47 5.54
N ALA A 749 10.46 -11.08 4.31
CA ALA A 749 9.99 -9.83 3.72
C ALA A 749 8.77 -10.07 2.83
N ASN A 750 7.87 -9.09 2.77
CA ASN A 750 6.59 -9.18 2.06
C ASN A 750 6.29 -7.91 1.24
N ARG A 751 5.23 -8.00 0.42
CA ARG A 751 4.68 -6.85 -0.32
C ARG A 751 3.17 -6.76 -0.05
N GLY A 752 2.81 -6.03 1.00
CA GLY A 752 1.41 -5.82 1.40
C GLY A 752 0.75 -7.07 2.00
N LEU A 753 1.49 -7.82 2.81
CA LEU A 753 0.99 -8.92 3.66
C LEU A 753 1.28 -8.56 5.13
N PRO A 754 0.46 -7.69 5.76
CA PRO A 754 0.84 -7.04 7.00
C PRO A 754 0.54 -7.88 8.27
N GLU A 755 -0.01 -9.08 8.12
CA GLU A 755 -0.23 -10.01 9.23
C GLU A 755 0.95 -10.98 9.37
N TYR A 756 1.41 -11.21 10.60
CA TYR A 756 2.26 -12.36 10.93
C TYR A 756 1.90 -12.94 12.30
N GLU A 757 2.38 -14.15 12.55
CA GLU A 757 2.31 -14.81 13.85
C GLU A 757 3.57 -15.67 14.01
N VAL A 758 4.21 -15.62 15.17
CA VAL A 758 5.28 -16.56 15.52
C VAL A 758 4.69 -17.61 16.44
N ILE A 759 4.77 -18.87 16.01
CA ILE A 759 4.14 -20.00 16.68
C ILE A 759 5.24 -20.88 17.25
N SER A 760 5.17 -21.18 18.55
CA SER A 760 6.04 -22.18 19.17
C SER A 760 5.69 -23.56 18.62
N GLY A 761 6.66 -24.21 17.97
CA GLY A 761 6.52 -25.50 17.30
C GLY A 761 6.66 -26.72 18.19
#